data_AF-A0A1H5QS89-F1
#
_entry.id   AF-A0A1H5QS89-F1
#
_cell.length_a   1.000
_cell.length_b   1.000
_cell.length_c   1.000
_cell.angle_alpha   90.00
_cell.angle_beta   90.00
_cell.angle_gamma   90.00
#
_symmetry.space_group_name_H-M   'P 1'
#
loop_
_entity.id
_entity.type
_entity.pdbx_description
1 polymer ?
#
loop_
_entity_poly.entity_id
_entity_poly.type
_entity_poly.pdbx_seq_one_letter_code
_entity_poly.pdbx_strand_id
1 'polypeptide(L)'
;MNVLLVVLAFWLPGLVFGAAIRLRGWLLAAAAPILTFGIVSLGVPVLGGLGIRWTTLDVALWTLVLSIIGFGLAFGVQRFTARRHPDWAEREAEAAAPARSLREHLLIGAGVGAGSLVGIVTFLRGARGLNQVQQGWDAPFHANLVRWIAEHGDARPSTVGTIANLPDQTNYFYPDTYHALLALVFDKAGLAMMPTLNMGALTVILCVPIGVAAMGHVWRMPALAVAAAAAVSASFTNFPYDSLWRGPLWPYVAGVALIPAMLALARRLLEPRGISGPVAIGVGVAGLIGLHTSVAFVVVVYFLLILLAVLFKFERIDWRRSAASLGATVALAVVCGLPLALPSLYNAGGVTSAFWASEATVSGGLGETLTFSPMAAFPQWWIGVPALIGIFLLVKHRRMLWMVAAYVVFGGLFAATVSLETPLIHTLTGIFYNDHWRIGALVPLAGAVAFGEFTDTAARWIARKAGGRLPNVSPTTLTAVGVVLLVVVIGGLSRGGYIGRNTARLQINYSGGPTVSNDERAAFDWLAGHVGPGERVMNGKADGSVWMYALDGVQPVEWTFYGAEMDTPAGYLSVYLDDIDRFPHVRELLTDLKVRYVFVGKGKVTSGTNSGPGLMHLDTTPGFKVVFRNPGATVYEIEGQQGVVAAGAAPGSGAGNGQ
;
A
#
# COMPACT_ATOMS: atom_id res chain seq x y z
N MET A 1 15.53 4.19 17.18
CA MET A 1 14.25 4.13 17.91
C MET A 1 13.06 4.21 16.95
N ASN A 2 13.03 5.20 16.04
CA ASN A 2 11.85 5.51 15.22
C ASN A 2 11.52 4.46 14.14
N VAL A 3 12.52 3.89 13.46
CA VAL A 3 12.31 2.80 12.48
C VAL A 3 11.67 1.57 13.12
N LEU A 4 12.12 1.22 14.32
CA LEU A 4 11.60 0.05 15.04
C LEU A 4 10.12 0.24 15.41
N LEU A 5 9.70 1.46 15.75
CA LEU A 5 8.30 1.76 16.09
C LEU A 5 7.35 1.45 14.92
N VAL A 6 7.68 1.91 13.70
CA VAL A 6 6.85 1.66 12.51
C VAL A 6 6.84 0.18 12.14
N VAL A 7 8.00 -0.49 12.17
CA VAL A 7 8.08 -1.94 11.92
C VAL A 7 7.27 -2.73 12.96
N LEU A 8 7.34 -2.35 14.23
CA LEU A 8 6.55 -2.98 15.30
C LEU A 8 5.06 -2.71 15.11
N ALA A 9 4.65 -1.50 14.71
CA ALA A 9 3.25 -1.21 14.43
C ALA A 9 2.69 -2.14 13.34
N PHE A 10 3.47 -2.43 12.29
CA PHE A 10 3.08 -3.35 11.23
C PHE A 10 3.06 -4.82 11.68
N TRP A 11 4.05 -5.29 12.44
CA TRP A 11 4.17 -6.72 12.77
C TRP A 11 3.52 -7.12 14.10
N LEU A 12 3.68 -6.33 15.15
CA LEU A 12 3.39 -6.78 16.51
C LEU A 12 1.92 -7.19 16.73
N PRO A 13 0.90 -6.40 16.32
CA PRO A 13 -0.50 -6.79 16.52
C PRO A 13 -0.84 -8.11 15.83
N GLY A 14 -0.45 -8.26 14.57
CA GLY A 14 -0.68 -9.48 13.80
C GLY A 14 0.20 -10.66 14.24
N LEU A 15 1.38 -10.43 14.81
CA LEU A 15 2.18 -11.48 15.44
C LEU A 15 1.46 -12.03 16.68
N VAL A 16 0.94 -11.16 17.54
CA VAL A 16 0.17 -11.55 18.74
C VAL A 16 -1.10 -12.31 18.35
N PHE A 17 -1.92 -11.72 17.48
CA PHE A 17 -3.16 -12.35 17.01
C PHE A 17 -2.90 -13.64 16.24
N GLY A 18 -1.97 -13.61 15.28
CA GLY A 18 -1.56 -14.77 14.50
C GLY A 18 -1.04 -15.91 15.37
N ALA A 19 -0.28 -15.59 16.42
CA ALA A 19 0.19 -16.58 17.39
C ALA A 19 -0.96 -17.15 18.22
N ALA A 20 -1.95 -16.33 18.60
CA ALA A 20 -3.14 -16.74 19.34
C ALA A 20 -4.00 -17.73 18.53
N ILE A 21 -4.16 -17.51 17.22
CA ILE A 21 -4.81 -18.46 16.30
C ILE A 21 -3.87 -19.57 15.79
N ARG A 22 -2.68 -19.71 16.40
CA ARG A 22 -1.72 -20.81 16.21
C ARG A 22 -1.01 -20.86 14.85
N LEU A 23 -0.85 -19.71 14.18
CA LEU A 23 0.13 -19.58 13.11
C LEU A 23 1.55 -19.60 13.71
N ARG A 24 2.53 -20.11 12.96
CA ARG A 24 3.93 -20.25 13.41
C ARG A 24 4.90 -20.08 12.23
N GLY A 25 6.18 -19.86 12.54
CA GLY A 25 7.29 -19.83 11.58
C GLY A 25 7.13 -18.78 10.46
N TRP A 26 7.57 -19.13 9.25
CA TRP A 26 7.49 -18.26 8.06
C TRP A 26 6.07 -17.76 7.78
N LEU A 27 5.05 -18.61 7.99
CA LEU A 27 3.67 -18.23 7.76
C LEU A 27 3.22 -17.12 8.72
N LEU A 28 3.56 -17.22 10.01
CA LEU A 28 3.24 -16.17 10.98
C LEU A 28 4.01 -14.87 10.67
N ALA A 29 5.31 -14.98 10.36
CA ALA A 29 6.14 -13.83 10.04
C ALA A 29 5.63 -13.06 8.81
N ALA A 30 5.15 -13.76 7.79
CA ALA A 30 4.56 -13.15 6.60
C ALA A 30 3.12 -12.66 6.81
N ALA A 31 2.30 -13.41 7.56
CA ALA A 31 0.90 -13.07 7.78
C ALA A 31 0.71 -11.92 8.79
N ALA A 32 1.70 -11.65 9.64
CA ALA A 32 1.57 -10.64 10.68
C ALA A 32 1.14 -9.25 10.14
N PRO A 33 1.78 -8.65 9.13
CA PRO A 33 1.33 -7.36 8.60
C PRO A 33 -0.10 -7.35 8.06
N ILE A 34 -0.51 -8.37 7.30
CA ILE A 34 -1.87 -8.44 6.77
C ILE A 34 -2.92 -8.64 7.87
N LEU A 35 -2.56 -9.37 8.94
CA LEU A 35 -3.42 -9.51 10.12
C LEU A 35 -3.50 -8.21 10.92
N THR A 36 -2.40 -7.46 11.06
CA THR A 36 -2.41 -6.11 11.66
C THR A 36 -3.34 -5.19 10.90
N PHE A 37 -3.23 -5.11 9.58
CA PHE A 37 -4.15 -4.30 8.78
C PHE A 37 -5.60 -4.77 8.93
N GLY A 38 -5.84 -6.09 8.99
CA GLY A 38 -7.18 -6.62 9.28
C GLY A 38 -7.73 -6.20 10.65
N ILE A 39 -6.90 -6.24 11.69
CA ILE A 39 -7.26 -5.77 13.03
C ILE A 39 -7.63 -4.28 13.00
N VAL A 40 -6.82 -3.47 12.32
CA VAL A 40 -7.08 -2.04 12.13
C VAL A 40 -8.39 -1.81 11.38
N SER A 41 -8.58 -2.46 10.22
CA SER A 41 -9.79 -2.30 9.39
C SER A 41 -11.06 -2.67 10.14
N LEU A 42 -11.02 -3.72 10.96
CA LEU A 42 -12.17 -4.11 11.79
C LEU A 42 -12.36 -3.16 12.98
N GLY A 43 -11.28 -2.61 13.52
CA GLY A 43 -11.32 -1.69 14.65
C GLY A 43 -11.95 -0.34 14.29
N VAL A 44 -11.63 0.21 13.12
CA VAL A 44 -12.09 1.55 12.70
C VAL A 44 -13.61 1.74 12.86
N PRO A 45 -14.48 0.91 12.24
CA PRO A 45 -15.92 1.07 12.38
C PRO A 45 -16.44 0.68 13.77
N VAL A 46 -15.83 -0.31 14.43
CA VAL A 46 -16.29 -0.81 15.73
C VAL A 46 -16.00 0.19 16.84
N LEU A 47 -14.74 0.62 16.98
CA LEU A 47 -14.32 1.56 18.02
C LEU A 47 -14.98 2.93 17.79
N GLY A 48 -14.94 3.45 16.56
CA GLY A 48 -15.58 4.72 16.24
C GLY A 48 -17.10 4.68 16.41
N GLY A 49 -17.75 3.55 16.10
CA GLY A 49 -19.19 3.35 16.33
C GLY A 49 -19.57 3.32 17.81
N LEU A 50 -18.64 2.92 18.68
CA LEU A 50 -18.79 2.94 20.14
C LEU A 50 -18.36 4.27 20.77
N GLY A 51 -17.92 5.26 19.98
CA GLY A 51 -17.38 6.53 20.48
C GLY A 51 -16.02 6.41 21.17
N ILE A 52 -15.31 5.27 20.97
CA ILE A 52 -13.98 5.05 21.51
C ILE A 52 -12.96 5.74 20.60
N ARG A 53 -12.05 6.52 21.20
CA ARG A 53 -11.02 7.25 20.45
C ARG A 53 -10.02 6.31 19.79
N TRP A 54 -9.51 6.70 18.64
CA TRP A 54 -8.49 5.98 17.90
C TRP A 54 -7.09 6.25 18.48
N THR A 55 -6.77 5.60 19.59
CA THR A 55 -5.47 5.74 20.27
C THR A 55 -4.66 4.45 20.25
N THR A 56 -3.35 4.55 20.48
CA THR A 56 -2.47 3.38 20.57
C THR A 56 -2.93 2.38 21.64
N LEU A 57 -3.45 2.87 22.77
CA LEU A 57 -3.96 2.04 23.85
C LEU A 57 -5.23 1.31 23.43
N ASP A 58 -6.20 2.02 22.85
CA ASP A 58 -7.49 1.43 22.45
C ASP A 58 -7.31 0.38 21.35
N VAL A 59 -6.42 0.62 20.39
CA VAL A 59 -6.07 -0.36 19.36
C VAL A 59 -5.31 -1.56 19.94
N ALA A 60 -4.47 -1.36 20.96
CA ALA A 60 -3.80 -2.47 21.65
C ALA A 60 -4.80 -3.34 22.45
N LEU A 61 -5.77 -2.72 23.12
CA LEU A 61 -6.85 -3.42 23.81
C LEU A 61 -7.76 -4.17 22.83
N TRP A 62 -8.10 -3.54 21.71
CA TRP A 62 -8.83 -4.18 20.61
C TRP A 62 -8.08 -5.40 20.05
N THR A 63 -6.78 -5.26 19.82
CA THR A 63 -5.90 -6.37 19.41
C THR A 63 -5.94 -7.51 20.42
N LEU A 64 -5.89 -7.19 21.72
CA LEU A 64 -5.96 -8.18 22.79
C LEU A 64 -7.31 -8.92 22.80
N VAL A 65 -8.43 -8.19 22.68
CA VAL A 65 -9.78 -8.77 22.62
C VAL A 65 -9.89 -9.73 21.43
N LEU A 66 -9.50 -9.30 20.23
CA LEU A 66 -9.50 -10.17 19.04
C LEU A 66 -8.59 -11.38 19.23
N SER A 67 -7.43 -11.22 19.87
CA SER A 67 -6.51 -12.32 20.14
C SER A 67 -7.09 -13.33 21.13
N ILE A 68 -7.79 -12.89 22.18
CA ILE A 68 -8.49 -13.77 23.12
C ILE A 68 -9.61 -14.54 22.41
N ILE A 69 -10.43 -13.86 21.60
CA ILE A 69 -11.49 -14.49 20.81
C ILE A 69 -10.89 -15.53 19.84
N GLY A 70 -9.86 -15.14 19.09
CA GLY A 70 -9.15 -16.01 18.15
C GLY A 70 -8.54 -17.23 18.83
N PHE A 71 -7.92 -17.06 20.00
CA PHE A 71 -7.40 -18.15 20.81
C PHE A 71 -8.51 -19.10 21.28
N GLY A 72 -9.61 -18.55 21.81
CA GLY A 72 -10.78 -19.32 22.27
C GLY A 72 -11.39 -20.15 21.14
N LEU A 73 -11.59 -19.55 19.97
CA LEU A 73 -12.07 -20.24 18.77
C LEU A 73 -11.10 -21.34 18.31
N ALA A 74 -9.80 -21.03 18.22
CA ALA A 74 -8.80 -22.00 17.80
C ALA A 74 -8.67 -23.18 18.78
N PHE A 75 -8.72 -22.90 20.08
CA PHE A 75 -8.70 -23.89 21.14
C PHE A 75 -9.97 -24.76 21.14
N GLY A 76 -11.14 -24.14 21.08
CA GLY A 76 -12.44 -24.82 21.06
C GLY A 76 -12.61 -25.74 19.85
N VAL A 77 -12.35 -25.21 18.64
CA VAL A 77 -12.43 -26.00 17.40
C VAL A 77 -11.43 -27.14 17.43
N GLN A 78 -10.18 -26.91 17.83
CA GLN A 78 -9.21 -27.99 17.90
C GLN A 78 -9.63 -29.09 18.90
N ARG A 79 -10.09 -28.71 20.09
CA ARG A 79 -10.54 -29.69 21.11
C ARG A 79 -11.74 -30.49 20.63
N PHE A 80 -12.66 -29.85 19.92
CA PHE A 80 -13.83 -30.50 19.33
C PHE A 80 -13.46 -31.45 18.18
N THR A 81 -12.63 -30.99 17.24
CA THR A 81 -12.15 -31.80 16.12
C THR A 81 -11.35 -33.01 16.60
N ALA A 82 -10.43 -32.82 17.56
CA ALA A 82 -9.64 -33.91 18.13
C ALA A 82 -10.52 -34.97 18.82
N ARG A 83 -11.63 -34.57 19.44
CA ARG A 83 -12.59 -35.49 20.07
C ARG A 83 -13.44 -36.26 19.06
N ARG A 84 -13.89 -35.62 17.98
CA ARG A 84 -14.78 -36.24 16.99
C ARG A 84 -14.05 -37.00 15.88
N HIS A 85 -12.83 -36.58 15.56
CA HIS A 85 -12.03 -37.12 14.47
C HIS A 85 -10.58 -37.36 14.92
N PRO A 86 -10.35 -38.33 15.83
CA PRO A 86 -9.00 -38.67 16.27
C PRO A 86 -8.13 -39.17 15.10
N ASP A 87 -8.75 -39.85 14.12
CA ASP A 87 -8.12 -40.31 12.87
C ASP A 87 -7.57 -39.16 12.01
N TRP A 88 -8.05 -37.93 12.20
CA TRP A 88 -7.53 -36.78 11.48
C TRP A 88 -6.19 -36.32 12.02
N ALA A 89 -5.99 -36.38 13.33
CA ALA A 89 -4.75 -35.98 13.99
C ALA A 89 -3.60 -36.94 13.66
N GLU A 90 -3.88 -38.26 13.65
CA GLU A 90 -2.90 -39.28 13.26
C GLU A 90 -2.45 -39.09 11.80
N ARG A 91 -3.41 -38.98 10.87
CA ARG A 91 -3.10 -38.70 9.46
C ARG A 91 -2.43 -37.34 9.24
N GLU A 92 -2.65 -36.35 10.11
CA GLU A 92 -1.94 -35.06 10.02
C GLU A 92 -0.48 -35.18 10.46
N ALA A 93 -0.20 -36.03 11.46
CA ALA A 93 1.15 -36.39 11.85
C ALA A 93 1.85 -37.23 10.77
N GLU A 94 1.13 -38.16 10.11
CA GLU A 94 1.65 -38.95 8.99
C GLU A 94 1.90 -38.11 7.72
N ALA A 95 1.01 -37.16 7.43
CA ALA A 95 1.11 -36.27 6.27
C ALA A 95 2.04 -35.06 6.51
N ALA A 96 2.63 -34.93 7.70
CA ALA A 96 3.57 -33.87 8.01
C ALA A 96 4.80 -34.03 7.10
N ALA A 97 4.97 -33.09 6.16
CA ALA A 97 6.18 -33.04 5.36
C ALA A 97 7.41 -32.95 6.28
N PRO A 98 8.53 -33.61 5.92
CA PRO A 98 9.73 -33.55 6.73
C PRO A 98 10.13 -32.10 6.99
N ALA A 99 10.45 -31.80 8.25
CA ALA A 99 10.89 -30.47 8.64
C ALA A 99 12.12 -30.08 7.81
N ARG A 100 12.13 -28.84 7.30
CA ARG A 100 13.32 -28.32 6.62
C ARG A 100 14.48 -28.28 7.60
N SER A 101 15.66 -28.59 7.10
CA SER A 101 16.89 -28.47 7.88
C SER A 101 17.15 -27.00 8.23
N LEU A 102 17.90 -26.76 9.31
CA LEU A 102 18.35 -25.41 9.68
C LEU A 102 19.07 -24.72 8.51
N ARG A 103 19.87 -25.45 7.73
CA ARG A 103 20.59 -24.93 6.56
C ARG A 103 19.64 -24.38 5.50
N GLU A 104 18.53 -25.05 5.23
CA GLU A 104 17.52 -24.58 4.29
C GLU A 104 16.79 -23.34 4.81
N HIS A 105 16.52 -23.26 6.11
CA HIS A 105 15.95 -22.06 6.72
C HIS A 105 16.92 -20.87 6.66
N LEU A 106 18.21 -21.08 6.92
CA LEU A 106 19.25 -20.07 6.78
C LEU A 106 19.37 -19.60 5.32
N LEU A 107 19.28 -20.51 4.35
CA LEU A 107 19.30 -20.16 2.92
C LEU A 107 18.11 -19.29 2.54
N ILE A 108 16.90 -19.65 2.97
CA ILE A 108 15.70 -18.84 2.74
C ILE A 108 15.86 -17.47 3.41
N GLY A 109 16.34 -17.44 4.66
CA GLY A 109 16.62 -16.21 5.40
C GLY A 109 17.65 -15.31 4.70
N ALA A 110 18.69 -15.89 4.10
CA ALA A 110 19.66 -15.16 3.29
C ALA A 110 19.00 -14.55 2.04
N GLY A 111 18.11 -15.29 1.37
CA GLY A 111 17.32 -14.77 0.24
C GLY A 111 16.43 -13.60 0.63
N VAL A 112 15.71 -13.72 1.76
CA VAL A 112 14.89 -12.64 2.32
C VAL A 112 15.75 -11.43 2.68
N GLY A 113 16.91 -11.65 3.30
CA GLY A 113 17.87 -10.60 3.63
C GLY A 113 18.39 -9.87 2.40
N ALA A 114 18.72 -10.60 1.33
CA ALA A 114 19.17 -10.02 0.06
C ALA A 114 18.09 -9.15 -0.59
N GLY A 115 16.86 -9.67 -0.71
CA GLY A 115 15.74 -8.91 -1.29
C GLY A 115 15.39 -7.67 -0.45
N SER A 116 15.41 -7.81 0.88
CA SER A 116 15.20 -6.69 1.81
C SER A 116 16.30 -5.63 1.65
N LEU A 117 17.56 -6.04 1.53
CA LEU A 117 18.69 -5.11 1.34
C LEU A 117 18.57 -4.35 0.01
N VAL A 118 18.23 -5.04 -1.09
CA VAL A 118 17.97 -4.40 -2.38
C VAL A 118 16.86 -3.36 -2.25
N GLY A 119 15.74 -3.72 -1.59
CA GLY A 119 14.63 -2.82 -1.32
C GLY A 119 15.01 -1.59 -0.50
N ILE A 120 15.68 -1.80 0.64
CA ILE A 120 16.13 -0.72 1.55
C ILE A 120 17.07 0.23 0.83
N VAL A 121 18.11 -0.29 0.17
CA VAL A 121 19.11 0.54 -0.51
C VAL A 121 18.48 1.34 -1.64
N THR A 122 17.63 0.69 -2.44
CA THR A 122 16.90 1.34 -3.54
C THR A 122 16.01 2.46 -3.01
N PHE A 123 15.21 2.19 -1.97
CA PHE A 123 14.30 3.17 -1.42
C PHE A 123 15.03 4.35 -0.79
N LEU A 124 16.02 4.12 0.08
CA LEU A 124 16.74 5.20 0.76
C LEU A 124 17.53 6.09 -0.21
N ARG A 125 18.12 5.51 -1.27
CA ARG A 125 18.77 6.28 -2.34
C ARG A 125 17.77 7.01 -3.22
N GLY A 126 16.65 6.36 -3.53
CA GLY A 126 15.59 6.88 -4.38
C GLY A 126 14.86 8.06 -3.73
N ALA A 127 14.44 7.86 -2.48
CA ALA A 127 13.76 8.84 -1.65
C ALA A 127 14.68 9.94 -1.10
N ARG A 128 16.00 9.84 -1.29
CA ARG A 128 17.01 10.76 -0.73
C ARG A 128 16.92 10.87 0.80
N GLY A 129 16.73 9.72 1.45
CA GLY A 129 16.49 9.63 2.89
C GLY A 129 15.00 9.56 3.24
N LEU A 130 14.68 9.77 4.53
CA LEU A 130 13.32 9.60 5.06
C LEU A 130 12.56 10.92 5.23
N ASN A 131 13.23 12.07 5.14
CA ASN A 131 12.63 13.38 5.35
C ASN A 131 12.08 14.03 4.06
N GLN A 132 12.40 13.45 2.90
CA GLN A 132 12.05 14.06 1.63
C GLN A 132 10.53 14.01 1.40
N VAL A 133 9.95 15.15 1.05
CA VAL A 133 8.53 15.26 0.65
C VAL A 133 8.34 14.61 -0.72
N GLN A 134 7.36 13.71 -0.81
CA GLN A 134 6.93 13.08 -2.06
C GLN A 134 6.04 14.08 -2.82
N GLN A 135 6.36 14.36 -4.08
CA GLN A 135 5.83 15.51 -4.84
C GLN A 135 4.59 15.18 -5.70
N GLY A 136 4.16 13.92 -5.70
CA GLY A 136 3.09 13.37 -6.51
C GLY A 136 1.70 13.70 -6.01
N TRP A 137 0.72 13.48 -6.88
CA TRP A 137 -0.66 13.96 -6.74
C TRP A 137 -1.37 13.51 -5.45
N ASP A 138 -1.37 12.21 -5.15
CA ASP A 138 -2.14 11.69 -4.00
C ASP A 138 -1.44 11.84 -2.64
N ALA A 139 -0.16 12.22 -2.66
CA ALA A 139 0.68 12.29 -1.49
C ALA A 139 0.15 13.21 -0.36
N PRO A 140 -0.26 14.48 -0.64
CA PRO A 140 -0.80 15.35 0.41
C PRO A 140 -2.10 14.82 1.02
N PHE A 141 -2.98 14.21 0.22
CA PHE A 141 -4.22 13.64 0.75
C PHE A 141 -3.92 12.56 1.79
N HIS A 142 -2.97 11.66 1.51
CA HIS A 142 -2.56 10.65 2.48
C HIS A 142 -1.91 11.24 3.73
N ALA A 143 -1.08 12.27 3.57
CA ALA A 143 -0.43 12.92 4.70
C ALA A 143 -1.44 13.67 5.59
N ASN A 144 -2.35 14.41 4.97
CA ASN A 144 -3.44 15.12 5.64
C ASN A 144 -4.33 14.14 6.41
N LEU A 145 -4.67 12.99 5.82
CA LEU A 145 -5.47 11.96 6.48
C LEU A 145 -4.78 11.35 7.71
N VAL A 146 -3.48 11.06 7.64
CA VAL A 146 -2.73 10.55 8.80
C VAL A 146 -2.77 11.54 9.96
N ARG A 147 -2.50 12.82 9.67
CA ARG A 147 -2.54 13.87 10.70
C ARG A 147 -3.94 14.08 11.26
N TRP A 148 -4.94 14.11 10.39
CA TRP A 148 -6.34 14.31 10.76
C TRP A 148 -6.80 13.24 11.76
N ILE A 149 -6.56 11.97 11.45
CA ILE A 149 -6.89 10.85 12.35
C ILE A 149 -6.15 10.98 13.68
N ALA A 150 -4.85 11.34 13.65
CA ALA A 150 -4.04 11.46 14.85
C ALA A 150 -4.49 12.59 15.78
N GLU A 151 -4.90 13.74 15.24
CA GLU A 151 -5.35 14.91 16.01
C GLU A 151 -6.77 14.72 16.55
N HIS A 152 -7.69 14.18 15.73
CA HIS A 152 -9.09 14.03 16.13
C HIS A 152 -9.31 12.74 16.95
N GLY A 153 -8.51 11.71 16.71
CA GLY A 153 -8.70 10.40 17.30
C GLY A 153 -9.96 9.70 16.78
N ASP A 154 -10.32 9.95 15.52
CA ASP A 154 -11.41 9.27 14.82
C ASP A 154 -10.93 8.89 13.42
N ALA A 155 -11.01 7.60 13.11
CA ALA A 155 -10.58 7.04 11.84
C ALA A 155 -11.76 6.69 10.93
N ARG A 156 -13.01 7.07 11.25
CA ARG A 156 -14.15 6.74 10.41
C ARG A 156 -14.17 7.59 9.13
N PRO A 157 -14.47 7.01 7.96
CA PRO A 157 -14.56 7.76 6.70
C PRO A 157 -15.54 8.95 6.72
N SER A 158 -16.60 8.88 7.52
CA SER A 158 -17.57 9.97 7.69
C SER A 158 -16.98 11.25 8.28
N THR A 159 -15.80 11.17 8.91
CA THR A 159 -15.12 12.34 9.50
C THR A 159 -14.07 12.97 8.58
N VAL A 160 -13.75 12.30 7.48
CA VAL A 160 -12.66 12.71 6.58
C VAL A 160 -13.16 13.44 5.33
N GLY A 161 -14.47 13.62 5.19
CA GLY A 161 -15.05 14.43 4.09
C GLY A 161 -14.43 15.83 4.00
N THR A 162 -14.12 16.46 5.14
CA THR A 162 -13.44 17.77 5.20
C THR A 162 -12.13 17.79 4.42
N ILE A 163 -11.24 16.81 4.63
CA ILE A 163 -9.96 16.75 3.93
C ILE A 163 -10.09 16.38 2.45
N ALA A 164 -11.27 15.89 2.04
CA ALA A 164 -11.63 15.64 0.65
C ALA A 164 -12.30 16.87 -0.01
N ASN A 165 -12.40 18.01 0.69
CA ASN A 165 -13.18 19.20 0.28
C ASN A 165 -14.68 18.93 0.14
N LEU A 166 -15.20 17.95 0.90
CA LEU A 166 -16.60 17.54 0.94
C LEU A 166 -17.10 17.47 2.40
N PRO A 167 -17.01 18.57 3.18
CA PRO A 167 -17.27 18.55 4.63
C PRO A 167 -18.71 18.14 4.98
N ASP A 168 -19.67 18.40 4.11
CA ASP A 168 -21.09 18.08 4.33
C ASP A 168 -21.45 16.65 3.87
N GLN A 169 -20.54 15.94 3.19
CA GLN A 169 -20.78 14.57 2.72
C GLN A 169 -20.44 13.53 3.78
N THR A 170 -21.41 13.24 4.63
CA THR A 170 -21.30 12.22 5.71
C THR A 170 -21.13 10.78 5.19
N ASN A 171 -21.42 10.54 3.90
CA ASN A 171 -21.27 9.25 3.22
C ASN A 171 -19.94 9.12 2.45
N TYR A 172 -19.04 10.11 2.53
CA TYR A 172 -17.75 10.03 1.87
C TYR A 172 -16.98 8.78 2.32
N PHE A 173 -16.40 8.07 1.35
CA PHE A 173 -15.67 6.83 1.62
C PHE A 173 -14.30 6.81 0.95
N TYR A 174 -13.27 6.61 1.76
CA TYR A 174 -11.93 6.26 1.30
C TYR A 174 -11.37 5.13 2.17
N PRO A 175 -10.78 4.06 1.62
CA PRO A 175 -10.12 3.02 2.41
C PRO A 175 -8.92 3.59 3.20
N ASP A 176 -9.09 3.78 4.49
CA ASP A 176 -8.17 4.54 5.36
C ASP A 176 -7.31 3.66 6.28
N THR A 177 -7.34 2.34 6.13
CA THR A 177 -6.67 1.43 7.08
C THR A 177 -5.16 1.67 7.14
N TYR A 178 -4.54 2.02 6.01
CA TYR A 178 -3.13 2.37 5.97
C TYR A 178 -2.84 3.61 6.84
N HIS A 179 -3.68 4.64 6.70
CA HIS A 179 -3.59 5.91 7.41
C HIS A 179 -3.90 5.76 8.90
N ALA A 180 -4.94 4.99 9.23
CA ALA A 180 -5.33 4.67 10.59
C ALA A 180 -4.21 3.96 11.36
N LEU A 181 -3.45 3.07 10.72
CA LEU A 181 -2.26 2.47 11.32
C LEU A 181 -1.14 3.50 11.55
N LEU A 182 -0.83 4.32 10.54
CA LEU A 182 0.25 5.31 10.64
C LEU A 182 -0.05 6.45 11.62
N ALA A 183 -1.33 6.83 11.79
CA ALA A 183 -1.77 7.82 12.75
C ALA A 183 -1.42 7.43 14.20
N LEU A 184 -1.32 6.12 14.50
CA LEU A 184 -0.95 5.63 15.85
C LEU A 184 0.52 5.86 16.19
N VAL A 185 1.38 6.11 15.20
CA VAL A 185 2.82 6.32 15.36
C VAL A 185 3.27 7.73 14.98
N PHE A 186 2.45 8.47 14.24
CA PHE A 186 2.69 9.89 13.93
C PHE A 186 2.80 10.72 15.22
N ASP A 187 3.76 11.65 15.24
CA ASP A 187 4.09 12.52 16.38
C ASP A 187 4.48 11.76 17.67
N LYS A 188 4.77 10.45 17.56
CA LYS A 188 5.31 9.64 18.67
C LYS A 188 6.82 9.46 18.47
N ALA A 189 7.58 9.55 19.57
CA ALA A 189 9.04 9.44 19.55
C ALA A 189 9.74 10.38 18.53
N GLY A 190 9.16 11.57 18.29
CA GLY A 190 9.70 12.56 17.34
C GLY A 190 9.54 12.19 15.86
N LEU A 191 8.56 11.34 15.52
CA LEU A 191 8.23 11.01 14.13
C LEU A 191 7.42 12.14 13.48
N ALA A 192 8.10 12.99 12.72
CA ALA A 192 7.47 13.94 11.80
C ALA A 192 6.74 13.23 10.64
N MET A 193 5.96 13.99 9.87
CA MET A 193 5.09 13.45 8.82
C MET A 193 5.85 12.64 7.76
N MET A 194 6.88 13.22 7.13
CA MET A 194 7.60 12.53 6.05
C MET A 194 8.34 11.27 6.52
N PRO A 195 9.08 11.28 7.64
CA PRO A 195 9.61 10.04 8.22
C PRO A 195 8.56 8.98 8.46
N THR A 196 7.37 9.34 8.94
CA THR A 196 6.26 8.39 9.17
C THR A 196 5.82 7.72 7.86
N LEU A 197 5.51 8.50 6.83
CA LEU A 197 5.04 7.99 5.54
C LEU A 197 6.13 7.17 4.82
N ASN A 198 7.35 7.69 4.78
CA ASN A 198 8.48 7.04 4.09
C ASN A 198 8.95 5.77 4.81
N MET A 199 8.91 5.73 6.14
CA MET A 199 9.14 4.49 6.89
C MET A 199 8.00 3.49 6.67
N GLY A 200 6.74 3.93 6.56
CA GLY A 200 5.61 3.08 6.20
C GLY A 200 5.82 2.42 4.84
N ALA A 201 6.16 3.21 3.81
CA ALA A 201 6.48 2.71 2.48
C ALA A 201 7.66 1.72 2.49
N LEU A 202 8.74 2.05 3.19
CA LEU A 202 9.89 1.16 3.37
C LEU A 202 9.48 -0.16 4.05
N THR A 203 8.64 -0.10 5.07
CA THR A 203 8.15 -1.26 5.82
C THR A 203 7.31 -2.17 4.93
N VAL A 204 6.49 -1.61 4.03
CA VAL A 204 5.77 -2.35 2.99
C VAL A 204 6.72 -3.09 2.03
N ILE A 205 7.83 -2.46 1.63
CA ILE A 205 8.84 -3.11 0.76
C ILE A 205 9.41 -4.36 1.45
N LEU A 206 9.61 -4.33 2.77
CA LEU A 206 10.11 -5.47 3.54
C LEU A 206 9.12 -6.64 3.61
N CYS A 207 7.80 -6.38 3.51
CA CYS A 207 6.78 -7.43 3.47
C CYS A 207 6.95 -8.35 2.26
N VAL A 208 7.39 -7.81 1.12
CA VAL A 208 7.44 -8.54 -0.17
C VAL A 208 8.34 -9.79 -0.12
N PRO A 209 9.65 -9.69 0.20
CA PRO A 209 10.52 -10.87 0.23
C PRO A 209 10.09 -11.88 1.31
N ILE A 210 9.59 -11.42 2.46
CA ILE A 210 9.10 -12.28 3.55
C ILE A 210 7.86 -13.07 3.08
N GLY A 211 6.92 -12.39 2.42
CA GLY A 211 5.71 -13.00 1.86
C GLY A 211 6.02 -14.00 0.75
N VAL A 212 6.90 -13.65 -0.20
CA VAL A 212 7.34 -14.54 -1.28
C VAL A 212 8.02 -15.79 -0.72
N ALA A 213 8.88 -15.63 0.29
CA ALA A 213 9.53 -16.74 0.97
C ALA A 213 8.54 -17.67 1.66
N ALA A 214 7.60 -17.10 2.43
CA ALA A 214 6.57 -17.89 3.12
C ALA A 214 5.65 -18.63 2.14
N MET A 215 5.23 -17.97 1.06
CA MET A 215 4.44 -18.58 0.00
C MET A 215 5.20 -19.74 -0.64
N GLY A 216 6.41 -19.51 -1.17
CA GLY A 216 7.20 -20.57 -1.80
C GLY A 216 7.52 -21.72 -0.84
N HIS A 217 7.77 -21.42 0.44
CA HIS A 217 8.01 -22.41 1.47
C HIS A 217 6.78 -23.32 1.70
N VAL A 218 5.61 -22.72 1.88
CA VAL A 218 4.35 -23.41 2.20
C VAL A 218 3.78 -24.16 0.99
N TRP A 219 4.00 -23.64 -0.23
CA TRP A 219 3.68 -24.30 -1.51
C TRP A 219 4.77 -25.29 -1.96
N ARG A 220 5.69 -25.68 -1.06
CA ARG A 220 6.66 -26.77 -1.23
C ARG A 220 7.64 -26.57 -2.39
N MET A 221 7.97 -25.34 -2.74
CA MET A 221 9.09 -25.06 -3.65
C MET A 221 10.43 -25.45 -3.00
N PRO A 222 11.44 -25.89 -3.76
CA PRO A 222 12.79 -26.16 -3.25
C PRO A 222 13.37 -24.97 -2.48
N ALA A 223 14.15 -25.22 -1.41
CA ALA A 223 14.68 -24.15 -0.56
C ALA A 223 15.49 -23.09 -1.33
N LEU A 224 16.27 -23.52 -2.31
CA LEU A 224 17.01 -22.61 -3.19
C LEU A 224 16.07 -21.77 -4.08
N ALA A 225 15.00 -22.38 -4.61
CA ALA A 225 14.01 -21.64 -5.41
C ALA A 225 13.31 -20.57 -4.57
N VAL A 226 12.93 -20.90 -3.32
CA VAL A 226 12.33 -19.96 -2.37
C VAL A 226 13.29 -18.81 -2.05
N ALA A 227 14.55 -19.13 -1.74
CA ALA A 227 15.57 -18.12 -1.44
C ALA A 227 15.82 -17.18 -2.63
N ALA A 228 15.96 -17.74 -3.84
CA ALA A 228 16.18 -16.96 -5.05
C ALA A 228 14.97 -16.09 -5.41
N ALA A 229 13.74 -16.61 -5.28
CA ALA A 229 12.52 -15.84 -5.50
C ALA A 229 12.42 -14.65 -4.54
N ALA A 230 12.68 -14.86 -3.24
CA ALA A 230 12.69 -13.79 -2.25
C ALA A 230 13.83 -12.77 -2.49
N ALA A 231 14.99 -13.22 -2.97
CA ALA A 231 16.12 -12.35 -3.25
C ALA A 231 15.85 -11.36 -4.40
N VAL A 232 15.13 -11.79 -5.44
CA VAL A 232 14.84 -10.93 -6.61
C VAL A 232 13.50 -10.19 -6.52
N SER A 233 12.67 -10.46 -5.50
CA SER A 233 11.31 -9.91 -5.44
C SER A 233 11.27 -8.38 -5.34
N ALA A 234 12.35 -7.75 -4.87
CA ALA A 234 12.51 -6.29 -4.80
C ALA A 234 13.35 -5.72 -5.96
N SER A 235 13.73 -6.52 -6.95
CA SER A 235 14.57 -6.08 -8.07
C SER A 235 13.76 -5.62 -9.29
N PHE A 236 12.49 -6.01 -9.37
CA PHE A 236 11.58 -5.57 -10.42
C PHE A 236 11.26 -4.08 -10.26
N THR A 237 11.32 -3.32 -11.35
CA THR A 237 11.04 -1.87 -11.31
C THR A 237 9.59 -1.59 -10.99
N ASN A 238 8.68 -2.33 -11.62
CA ASN A 238 7.25 -2.10 -11.54
C ASN A 238 6.65 -2.23 -10.15
N PHE A 239 7.18 -3.16 -9.35
CA PHE A 239 6.74 -3.32 -7.98
C PHE A 239 7.93 -3.61 -7.07
N PRO A 240 8.10 -2.86 -5.95
CA PRO A 240 7.14 -1.87 -5.41
C PRO A 240 7.32 -0.42 -5.91
N TYR A 241 8.29 -0.12 -6.78
CA TYR A 241 8.77 1.27 -6.93
C TYR A 241 7.88 2.18 -7.77
N ASP A 242 7.30 1.71 -8.86
CA ASP A 242 6.58 2.61 -9.78
C ASP A 242 5.33 3.23 -9.14
N SER A 243 4.59 2.43 -8.39
CA SER A 243 3.44 2.89 -7.62
C SER A 243 3.80 3.75 -6.39
N LEU A 244 5.08 3.85 -6.01
CA LEU A 244 5.55 4.71 -4.90
C LEU A 244 5.97 6.11 -5.34
N TRP A 245 6.37 6.29 -6.60
CA TRP A 245 6.70 7.63 -7.11
C TRP A 245 5.52 8.26 -7.86
N ARG A 246 4.76 7.51 -8.66
CA ARG A 246 3.65 8.03 -9.48
C ARG A 246 2.37 8.05 -8.67
N GLY A 247 1.94 9.25 -8.24
CA GLY A 247 0.73 9.46 -7.41
C GLY A 247 0.69 8.46 -6.26
N PRO A 248 1.56 8.59 -5.24
CA PRO A 248 2.01 7.46 -4.44
C PRO A 248 0.85 6.66 -3.88
N LEU A 249 0.64 5.48 -4.45
CA LEU A 249 -0.51 4.63 -4.16
C LEU A 249 -0.22 3.80 -2.90
N TRP A 250 0.25 4.42 -1.81
CA TRP A 250 0.76 3.71 -0.63
C TRP A 250 -0.18 2.62 -0.10
N PRO A 251 -1.51 2.86 0.05
CA PRO A 251 -2.42 1.82 0.52
C PRO A 251 -2.56 0.66 -0.48
N TYR A 252 -2.62 0.95 -1.79
CA TYR A 252 -2.66 -0.07 -2.84
C TYR A 252 -1.38 -0.91 -2.85
N VAL A 253 -0.21 -0.26 -2.77
CA VAL A 253 1.10 -0.93 -2.73
C VAL A 253 1.22 -1.81 -1.50
N ALA A 254 0.74 -1.35 -0.34
CA ALA A 254 0.64 -2.17 0.87
C ALA A 254 -0.21 -3.42 0.62
N GLY A 255 -1.39 -3.27 0.00
CA GLY A 255 -2.24 -4.41 -0.33
C GLY A 255 -1.56 -5.42 -1.27
N VAL A 256 -0.93 -4.94 -2.35
CA VAL A 256 -0.21 -5.81 -3.32
C VAL A 256 0.97 -6.52 -2.67
N ALA A 257 1.73 -5.85 -1.79
CA ALA A 257 2.87 -6.43 -1.08
C ALA A 257 2.48 -7.59 -0.16
N LEU A 258 1.21 -7.64 0.27
CA LEU A 258 0.66 -8.63 1.17
C LEU A 258 -0.04 -9.80 0.47
N ILE A 259 -0.22 -9.73 -0.85
CA ILE A 259 -0.76 -10.85 -1.65
C ILE A 259 0.03 -12.13 -1.42
N PRO A 260 1.38 -12.17 -1.45
CA PRO A 260 2.13 -13.41 -1.22
C PRO A 260 1.85 -14.02 0.17
N ALA A 261 1.66 -13.19 1.20
CA ALA A 261 1.28 -13.66 2.54
C ALA A 261 -0.14 -14.25 2.56
N MET A 262 -1.10 -13.61 1.88
CA MET A 262 -2.45 -14.15 1.70
C MET A 262 -2.45 -15.49 0.94
N LEU A 263 -1.62 -15.61 -0.10
CA LEU A 263 -1.46 -16.87 -0.85
C LEU A 263 -0.77 -17.95 -0.01
N ALA A 264 0.11 -17.60 0.93
CA ALA A 264 0.66 -18.53 1.91
C ALA A 264 -0.44 -19.01 2.88
N LEU A 265 -1.34 -18.13 3.33
CA LEU A 265 -2.50 -18.47 4.15
C LEU A 265 -3.49 -19.37 3.40
N ALA A 266 -3.69 -19.14 2.10
CA ALA A 266 -4.59 -19.93 1.25
C ALA A 266 -4.23 -21.43 1.25
N ARG A 267 -2.97 -21.79 1.52
CA ARG A 267 -2.59 -23.21 1.65
C ARG A 267 -3.31 -23.92 2.80
N ARG A 268 -3.71 -23.18 3.85
CA ARG A 268 -4.52 -23.69 4.97
C ARG A 268 -5.95 -24.04 4.56
N LEU A 269 -6.40 -23.65 3.37
CA LEU A 269 -7.68 -24.12 2.81
C LEU A 269 -7.56 -25.54 2.26
N LEU A 270 -6.40 -25.88 1.72
CA LEU A 270 -6.13 -27.21 1.14
C LEU A 270 -5.62 -28.21 2.19
N GLU A 271 -4.90 -27.70 3.21
CA GLU A 271 -4.42 -28.45 4.37
C GLU A 271 -4.89 -27.76 5.66
N PRO A 272 -6.16 -27.97 6.04
CA PRO A 272 -6.76 -27.31 7.19
C PRO A 272 -6.11 -27.77 8.50
N ARG A 273 -5.83 -26.81 9.38
CA ARG A 273 -5.37 -27.05 10.76
C ARG A 273 -6.30 -26.32 11.73
N GLY A 274 -7.50 -26.87 11.90
CA GLY A 274 -8.60 -26.23 12.61
C GLY A 274 -9.01 -24.90 11.96
N ILE A 275 -9.46 -23.94 12.78
CA ILE A 275 -10.01 -22.65 12.30
C ILE A 275 -8.93 -21.60 11.96
N SER A 276 -7.65 -21.92 12.13
CA SER A 276 -6.54 -20.98 11.95
C SER A 276 -6.51 -20.33 10.55
N GLY A 277 -6.68 -21.14 9.49
CA GLY A 277 -6.77 -20.67 8.11
C GLY A 277 -7.97 -19.74 7.88
N PRO A 278 -9.21 -20.21 8.16
CA PRO A 278 -10.42 -19.40 8.01
C PRO A 278 -10.37 -18.05 8.74
N VAL A 279 -9.96 -18.02 10.02
CA VAL A 279 -9.85 -16.76 10.78
C VAL A 279 -8.79 -15.84 10.16
N ALA A 280 -7.60 -16.37 9.85
CA ALA A 280 -6.53 -15.57 9.28
C ALA A 280 -6.91 -14.97 7.92
N ILE A 281 -7.60 -15.74 7.07
CA ILE A 281 -8.06 -15.26 5.76
C ILE A 281 -9.20 -14.26 5.92
N GLY A 282 -10.17 -14.48 6.80
CA GLY A 282 -11.26 -13.52 7.05
C GLY A 282 -10.73 -12.15 7.52
N VAL A 283 -9.85 -12.16 8.52
CA VAL A 283 -9.18 -10.94 9.00
C VAL A 283 -8.28 -10.34 7.92
N GLY A 284 -7.55 -11.17 7.17
CA GLY A 284 -6.71 -10.68 6.07
C GLY A 284 -7.52 -10.05 4.93
N VAL A 285 -8.71 -10.57 4.61
CA VAL A 285 -9.64 -10.00 3.61
C VAL A 285 -10.12 -8.63 4.08
N ALA A 286 -10.48 -8.49 5.36
CA ALA A 286 -10.80 -7.18 5.94
C ALA A 286 -9.63 -6.19 5.75
N GLY A 287 -8.41 -6.63 6.06
CA GLY A 287 -7.20 -5.82 5.88
C GLY A 287 -6.97 -5.38 4.44
N LEU A 288 -7.13 -6.29 3.46
CA LEU A 288 -6.94 -5.96 2.05
C LEU A 288 -8.02 -5.01 1.53
N ILE A 289 -9.28 -5.19 1.91
CA ILE A 289 -10.39 -4.29 1.53
C ILE A 289 -10.16 -2.90 2.13
N GLY A 290 -9.80 -2.83 3.41
CA GLY A 290 -9.52 -1.58 4.10
C GLY A 290 -8.26 -0.86 3.61
N LEU A 291 -7.29 -1.59 3.05
CA LEU A 291 -6.14 -1.02 2.35
C LEU A 291 -6.52 -0.49 0.97
N HIS A 292 -7.17 -1.31 0.14
CA HIS A 292 -7.65 -0.91 -1.18
C HIS A 292 -8.60 -1.97 -1.76
N THR A 293 -9.83 -1.57 -2.13
CA THR A 293 -10.87 -2.48 -2.62
C THR A 293 -10.45 -3.30 -3.84
N SER A 294 -9.72 -2.72 -4.80
CA SER A 294 -9.19 -3.43 -5.97
C SER A 294 -8.32 -4.65 -5.63
N VAL A 295 -7.61 -4.64 -4.49
CA VAL A 295 -6.73 -5.76 -4.10
C VAL A 295 -7.54 -6.98 -3.67
N ALA A 296 -8.75 -6.79 -3.14
CA ALA A 296 -9.67 -7.89 -2.85
C ALA A 296 -10.02 -8.68 -4.13
N PHE A 297 -10.28 -7.99 -5.24
CA PHE A 297 -10.53 -8.62 -6.54
C PHE A 297 -9.31 -9.41 -7.04
N VAL A 298 -8.09 -8.88 -6.85
CA VAL A 298 -6.86 -9.60 -7.20
C VAL A 298 -6.77 -10.92 -6.44
N VAL A 299 -7.03 -10.92 -5.12
CA VAL A 299 -7.01 -12.15 -4.31
C VAL A 299 -8.12 -13.11 -4.70
N VAL A 300 -9.32 -12.62 -5.04
CA VAL A 300 -10.41 -13.47 -5.57
C VAL A 300 -9.96 -14.18 -6.84
N VAL A 301 -9.34 -13.48 -7.79
CA VAL A 301 -8.79 -14.10 -9.01
C VAL A 301 -7.78 -15.19 -8.67
N TYR A 302 -6.83 -14.94 -7.76
CA TYR A 302 -5.90 -15.98 -7.33
C TYR A 302 -6.60 -17.19 -6.70
N PHE A 303 -7.60 -16.97 -5.85
CA PHE A 303 -8.34 -18.05 -5.19
C PHE A 303 -9.14 -18.87 -6.21
N LEU A 304 -9.73 -18.22 -7.22
CA LEU A 304 -10.38 -18.90 -8.34
C LEU A 304 -9.39 -19.74 -9.15
N LEU A 305 -8.19 -19.22 -9.42
CA LEU A 305 -7.14 -19.97 -10.13
C LEU A 305 -6.64 -21.17 -9.31
N ILE A 306 -6.52 -21.04 -7.99
CA ILE A 306 -6.20 -22.16 -7.09
C ILE A 306 -7.34 -23.17 -7.08
N LEU A 307 -8.60 -22.74 -7.03
CA LEU A 307 -9.77 -23.61 -7.13
C LEU A 307 -9.75 -24.40 -8.45
N LEU A 308 -9.49 -23.74 -9.58
CA LEU A 308 -9.34 -24.41 -10.87
C LEU A 308 -8.19 -25.43 -10.86
N ALA A 309 -7.04 -25.09 -10.26
CA ALA A 309 -5.92 -26.02 -10.12
C ALA A 309 -6.30 -27.26 -9.28
N VAL A 310 -7.13 -27.10 -8.25
CA VAL A 310 -7.68 -28.20 -7.46
C VAL A 310 -8.66 -29.05 -8.30
N LEU A 311 -9.60 -28.41 -9.01
CA LEU A 311 -10.61 -29.10 -9.84
C LEU A 311 -9.97 -29.90 -10.99
N PHE A 312 -8.91 -29.35 -11.61
CA PHE A 312 -8.12 -30.02 -12.64
C PHE A 312 -7.04 -30.96 -12.07
N LYS A 313 -7.03 -31.21 -10.75
CA LYS A 313 -6.13 -32.14 -10.06
C LYS A 313 -4.64 -31.79 -10.17
N PHE A 314 -4.32 -30.52 -10.46
CA PHE A 314 -2.96 -29.99 -10.36
C PHE A 314 -2.55 -29.71 -8.92
N GLU A 315 -3.51 -29.46 -8.04
CA GLU A 315 -3.31 -29.36 -6.59
C GLU A 315 -4.19 -30.38 -5.87
N ARG A 316 -3.66 -30.98 -4.79
CA ARG A 316 -4.38 -31.98 -4.00
C ARG A 316 -5.14 -31.31 -2.87
N ILE A 317 -6.38 -31.75 -2.65
CA ILE A 317 -7.21 -31.36 -1.52
C ILE A 317 -7.86 -32.59 -0.90
N ASP A 318 -7.92 -32.63 0.44
CA ASP A 318 -8.79 -33.56 1.15
C ASP A 318 -10.13 -32.86 1.38
N TRP A 319 -11.11 -33.09 0.51
CA TRP A 319 -12.43 -32.46 0.58
C TRP A 319 -13.15 -32.73 1.89
N ARG A 320 -12.98 -33.93 2.49
CA ARG A 320 -13.66 -34.29 3.74
C ARG A 320 -13.21 -33.41 4.90
N ARG A 321 -11.93 -33.05 4.94
CA ARG A 321 -11.39 -32.11 5.95
C ARG A 321 -11.60 -30.66 5.58
N SER A 322 -11.48 -30.35 4.28
CA SER A 322 -11.40 -28.97 3.80
C SER A 322 -12.76 -28.31 3.66
N ALA A 323 -13.84 -29.06 3.43
CA ALA A 323 -15.18 -28.49 3.20
C ALA A 323 -15.65 -27.55 4.32
N ALA A 324 -15.52 -27.95 5.58
CA ALA A 324 -15.88 -27.11 6.73
C ALA A 324 -14.98 -25.86 6.84
N SER A 325 -13.69 -26.01 6.56
CA SER A 325 -12.74 -24.89 6.54
C SER A 325 -13.06 -23.91 5.41
N LEU A 326 -13.40 -24.40 4.22
CA LEU A 326 -13.80 -23.57 3.08
C LEU A 326 -15.08 -22.80 3.37
N GLY A 327 -16.11 -23.47 3.90
CA GLY A 327 -17.35 -22.83 4.32
C GLY A 327 -17.12 -21.76 5.39
N ALA A 328 -16.34 -22.07 6.42
CA ALA A 328 -15.95 -21.11 7.44
C ALA A 328 -15.14 -19.93 6.87
N THR A 329 -14.28 -20.17 5.88
CA THR A 329 -13.49 -19.12 5.23
C THR A 329 -14.40 -18.17 4.46
N VAL A 330 -15.33 -18.70 3.66
CA VAL A 330 -16.31 -17.88 2.93
C VAL A 330 -17.14 -17.07 3.92
N ALA A 331 -17.67 -17.72 4.97
CA ALA A 331 -18.46 -17.05 5.99
C ALA A 331 -17.68 -15.92 6.68
N LEU A 332 -16.44 -16.19 7.13
CA LEU A 332 -15.61 -15.18 7.80
C LEU A 332 -15.15 -14.08 6.84
N ALA A 333 -14.81 -14.40 5.59
CA ALA A 333 -14.46 -13.39 4.59
C ALA A 333 -15.66 -12.46 4.30
N VAL A 334 -16.88 -13.00 4.24
CA VAL A 334 -18.09 -12.19 4.07
C VAL A 334 -18.37 -11.35 5.32
N VAL A 335 -18.36 -11.96 6.51
CA VAL A 335 -18.63 -11.25 7.77
C VAL A 335 -17.61 -10.14 8.04
N CYS A 336 -16.32 -10.40 7.81
CA CYS A 336 -15.27 -9.42 8.04
C CYS A 336 -15.13 -8.41 6.90
N GLY A 337 -15.34 -8.83 5.64
CA GLY A 337 -15.05 -8.03 4.46
C GLY A 337 -16.23 -7.23 3.92
N LEU A 338 -17.44 -7.80 3.90
CA LEU A 338 -18.61 -7.15 3.28
C LEU A 338 -18.95 -5.80 3.93
N PRO A 339 -18.98 -5.65 5.27
CA PRO A 339 -19.24 -4.35 5.90
C PRO A 339 -18.23 -3.27 5.50
N LEU A 340 -16.98 -3.65 5.21
CA LEU A 340 -15.91 -2.74 4.80
C LEU A 340 -15.97 -2.42 3.30
N ALA A 341 -16.50 -3.35 2.48
CA ALA A 341 -16.64 -3.16 1.04
C ALA A 341 -17.90 -2.37 0.66
N LEU A 342 -19.00 -2.51 1.40
CA LEU A 342 -20.28 -1.87 1.06
C LEU A 342 -20.19 -0.35 0.88
N PRO A 343 -19.53 0.43 1.77
CA PRO A 343 -19.39 1.87 1.59
C PRO A 343 -18.67 2.27 0.29
N SER A 344 -17.80 1.41 -0.26
CA SER A 344 -17.11 1.69 -1.52
C SER A 344 -18.04 1.77 -2.73
N LEU A 345 -19.25 1.20 -2.63
CA LEU A 345 -20.26 1.30 -3.69
C LEU A 345 -20.70 2.75 -3.94
N TYR A 346 -20.59 3.63 -2.94
CA TYR A 346 -20.89 5.06 -3.10
C TYR A 346 -20.01 5.71 -4.17
N ASN A 347 -18.72 5.36 -4.20
CA ASN A 347 -17.75 5.91 -5.13
C ASN A 347 -17.56 5.07 -6.41
N ALA A 348 -18.27 3.95 -6.57
CA ALA A 348 -18.02 2.98 -7.64
C ALA A 348 -18.15 3.59 -9.05
N GLY A 349 -19.06 4.55 -9.26
CA GLY A 349 -19.22 5.24 -10.53
C GLY A 349 -18.02 6.12 -10.91
N GLY A 350 -17.48 6.89 -9.94
CA GLY A 350 -16.27 7.70 -10.15
C GLY A 350 -15.02 6.83 -10.39
N VAL A 351 -14.94 5.68 -9.72
CA VAL A 351 -13.84 4.74 -9.90
C VAL A 351 -13.85 4.10 -11.30
N THR A 352 -15.01 3.61 -11.74
CA THR A 352 -15.11 2.87 -13.00
C THR A 352 -15.13 3.76 -14.24
N SER A 353 -15.44 5.06 -14.09
CA SER A 353 -15.41 6.05 -15.17
C SER A 353 -14.04 6.69 -15.41
N ALA A 354 -13.04 6.40 -14.56
CA ALA A 354 -11.68 6.92 -14.75
C ALA A 354 -11.12 6.49 -16.12
N PHE A 355 -10.49 7.43 -16.82
CA PHE A 355 -9.91 7.22 -18.14
C PHE A 355 -8.41 7.55 -18.13
N TRP A 356 -7.62 6.64 -18.68
CA TRP A 356 -6.20 6.81 -18.95
C TRP A 356 -5.96 6.48 -20.42
N ALA A 357 -5.26 7.36 -21.12
CA ALA A 357 -4.90 7.13 -22.51
C ALA A 357 -3.89 5.98 -22.64
N SER A 358 -3.94 5.28 -23.77
CA SER A 358 -2.98 4.22 -24.09
C SER A 358 -1.57 4.79 -24.17
N GLU A 359 -0.62 4.09 -23.53
CA GLU A 359 0.80 4.46 -23.54
C GLU A 359 1.64 3.54 -24.46
N ALA A 360 1.08 2.43 -24.93
CA ALA A 360 1.78 1.46 -25.77
C ALA A 360 0.92 0.93 -26.92
N THR A 361 1.58 0.42 -27.97
CA THR A 361 0.91 -0.43 -28.96
C THR A 361 0.60 -1.80 -28.39
N VAL A 362 -0.30 -2.58 -29.01
CA VAL A 362 -0.63 -3.95 -28.55
C VAL A 362 0.61 -4.85 -28.47
N SER A 363 1.49 -4.79 -29.49
CA SER A 363 2.76 -5.53 -29.47
C SER A 363 3.72 -5.00 -28.40
N GLY A 364 3.71 -3.68 -28.14
CA GLY A 364 4.44 -3.05 -27.05
C GLY A 364 4.00 -3.57 -25.68
N GLY A 365 2.70 -3.52 -25.38
CA GLY A 365 2.14 -4.01 -24.13
C GLY A 365 2.43 -5.50 -23.89
N LEU A 366 2.31 -6.33 -24.93
CA LEU A 366 2.71 -7.75 -24.85
C LEU A 366 4.22 -7.91 -24.60
N GLY A 367 5.06 -7.14 -25.28
CA GLY A 367 6.51 -7.14 -25.10
C GLY A 367 6.92 -6.74 -23.68
N GLU A 368 6.28 -5.71 -23.13
CA GLU A 368 6.48 -5.24 -21.77
C GLU A 368 6.08 -6.29 -20.73
N THR A 369 4.94 -6.98 -20.93
CA THR A 369 4.54 -8.12 -20.08
C THR A 369 5.61 -9.21 -20.10
N LEU A 370 6.00 -9.67 -21.29
CA LEU A 370 6.96 -10.77 -21.46
C LEU A 370 8.33 -10.44 -20.86
N THR A 371 8.75 -9.17 -20.94
CA THR A 371 10.08 -8.76 -20.47
C THR A 371 10.10 -8.24 -19.03
N PHE A 372 8.96 -8.34 -18.32
CA PHE A 372 8.77 -7.81 -16.97
C PHE A 372 9.19 -6.33 -16.87
N SER A 373 8.77 -5.54 -17.86
CA SER A 373 9.06 -4.10 -17.92
C SER A 373 7.84 -3.21 -18.26
N PRO A 374 6.64 -3.42 -17.67
CA PRO A 374 5.50 -2.52 -17.87
C PRO A 374 5.91 -1.03 -17.75
N MET A 375 5.57 -0.21 -18.75
CA MET A 375 5.81 1.24 -18.81
C MET A 375 7.26 1.65 -18.48
N ALA A 376 8.23 0.81 -18.85
CA ALA A 376 9.63 1.09 -18.62
C ALA A 376 10.41 1.14 -19.94
N ALA A 377 11.26 2.16 -20.07
CA ALA A 377 11.98 2.46 -21.31
C ALA A 377 12.88 1.32 -21.82
N PHE A 378 13.34 0.44 -20.92
CA PHE A 378 14.19 -0.70 -21.28
C PHE A 378 13.72 -1.98 -20.58
N PRO A 379 13.80 -3.15 -21.23
CA PRO A 379 13.55 -4.44 -20.60
C PRO A 379 14.47 -4.75 -19.41
N GLN A 380 13.99 -5.53 -18.43
CA GLN A 380 14.82 -6.05 -17.33
C GLN A 380 15.41 -7.43 -17.68
N TRP A 381 16.10 -7.54 -18.81
CA TRP A 381 16.57 -8.81 -19.39
C TRP A 381 17.21 -9.79 -18.41
N TRP A 382 18.02 -9.30 -17.46
CA TRP A 382 18.83 -10.13 -16.57
C TRP A 382 18.02 -10.84 -15.47
N ILE A 383 16.80 -10.38 -15.20
CA ILE A 383 15.84 -11.09 -14.34
C ILE A 383 14.64 -11.60 -15.15
N GLY A 384 14.25 -10.89 -16.21
CA GLY A 384 13.11 -11.22 -17.07
C GLY A 384 13.33 -12.49 -17.90
N VAL A 385 14.50 -12.67 -18.54
CA VAL A 385 14.78 -13.91 -19.31
C VAL A 385 14.82 -15.13 -18.40
N PRO A 386 15.55 -15.14 -17.27
CA PRO A 386 15.46 -16.22 -16.29
C PRO A 386 14.02 -16.48 -15.80
N ALA A 387 13.22 -15.44 -15.56
CA ALA A 387 11.83 -15.58 -15.15
C ALA A 387 10.97 -16.22 -16.25
N LEU A 388 11.12 -15.84 -17.52
CA LEU A 388 10.41 -16.47 -18.65
C LEU A 388 10.75 -17.96 -18.77
N ILE A 389 12.04 -18.32 -18.67
CA ILE A 389 12.45 -19.73 -18.64
C ILE A 389 11.83 -20.43 -17.42
N GLY A 390 11.82 -19.75 -16.28
CA GLY A 390 11.17 -20.19 -15.05
C GLY A 390 9.68 -20.49 -15.22
N ILE A 391 8.93 -19.65 -15.95
CA ILE A 391 7.51 -19.87 -16.27
C ILE A 391 7.35 -21.18 -17.03
N PHE A 392 8.18 -21.40 -18.06
CA PHE A 392 8.19 -22.68 -18.78
C PHE A 392 8.53 -23.86 -17.88
N LEU A 393 9.50 -23.70 -16.96
CA LEU A 393 9.89 -24.75 -16.02
C LEU A 393 8.79 -25.06 -14.99
N LEU A 394 8.05 -24.07 -14.50
CA LEU A 394 6.88 -24.28 -13.64
C LEU A 394 5.83 -25.15 -14.36
N VAL A 395 5.58 -24.88 -15.64
CA VAL A 395 4.70 -25.71 -16.48
C VAL A 395 5.27 -27.12 -16.65
N LYS A 396 6.54 -27.23 -17.05
CA LYS A 396 7.22 -28.51 -17.29
C LYS A 396 7.25 -29.40 -16.05
N HIS A 397 7.50 -28.82 -14.88
CA HIS A 397 7.55 -29.54 -13.61
C HIS A 397 6.17 -29.67 -12.93
N ARG A 398 5.12 -29.12 -13.55
CA ARG A 398 3.74 -29.08 -13.02
C ARG A 398 3.67 -28.52 -11.60
N ARG A 399 4.40 -27.44 -11.35
CA ARG A 399 4.50 -26.77 -10.05
C ARG A 399 3.81 -25.42 -10.11
N MET A 400 2.90 -25.16 -9.17
CA MET A 400 2.19 -23.87 -9.05
C MET A 400 1.62 -23.37 -10.39
N LEU A 401 0.95 -24.24 -11.14
CA LEU A 401 0.37 -23.87 -12.45
C LEU A 401 -0.63 -22.71 -12.36
N TRP A 402 -1.28 -22.55 -11.21
CA TRP A 402 -2.14 -21.40 -10.92
C TRP A 402 -1.37 -20.07 -10.89
N MET A 403 -0.07 -20.05 -10.56
CA MET A 403 0.78 -18.85 -10.64
C MET A 403 1.11 -18.50 -12.09
N VAL A 404 1.32 -19.52 -12.94
CA VAL A 404 1.48 -19.31 -14.39
C VAL A 404 0.19 -18.78 -15.00
N ALA A 405 -0.97 -19.34 -14.61
CA ALA A 405 -2.26 -18.81 -15.04
C ALA A 405 -2.48 -17.37 -14.57
N ALA A 406 -2.07 -17.03 -13.34
CA ALA A 406 -2.14 -15.66 -12.84
C ALA A 406 -1.28 -14.69 -13.65
N TYR A 407 -0.08 -15.11 -14.06
CA TYR A 407 0.75 -14.31 -14.97
C TYR A 407 0.06 -14.06 -16.31
N VAL A 408 -0.58 -15.07 -16.89
CA VAL A 408 -1.33 -14.92 -18.15
C VAL A 408 -2.51 -13.97 -17.97
N VAL A 409 -3.28 -14.10 -16.87
CA VAL A 409 -4.44 -13.25 -16.60
C VAL A 409 -4.03 -11.81 -16.32
N PHE A 410 -3.17 -11.56 -15.33
CA PHE A 410 -2.78 -10.20 -14.96
C PHE A 410 -1.87 -9.54 -15.99
N GLY A 411 -0.96 -10.31 -16.61
CA GLY A 411 -0.12 -9.81 -17.70
C GLY A 411 -0.92 -9.52 -18.97
N GLY A 412 -1.96 -10.32 -19.26
CA GLY A 412 -2.90 -10.07 -20.36
C GLY A 412 -3.80 -8.86 -20.09
N LEU A 413 -4.32 -8.72 -18.87
CA LEU A 413 -5.07 -7.53 -18.45
C LEU A 413 -4.20 -6.28 -18.55
N PHE A 414 -2.96 -6.32 -18.05
CA PHE A 414 -2.03 -5.21 -18.18
C PHE A 414 -1.78 -4.86 -19.66
N ALA A 415 -1.40 -5.83 -20.49
CA ALA A 415 -1.13 -5.62 -21.90
C ALA A 415 -2.34 -5.02 -22.63
N ALA A 416 -3.56 -5.44 -22.27
CA ALA A 416 -4.79 -4.88 -22.83
C ALA A 416 -5.03 -3.44 -22.36
N THR A 417 -4.95 -3.16 -21.05
CA THR A 417 -5.22 -1.81 -20.51
C THR A 417 -4.24 -0.77 -21.01
N VAL A 418 -2.96 -1.11 -21.18
CA VAL A 418 -1.94 -0.15 -21.64
C VAL A 418 -2.04 0.17 -23.15
N SER A 419 -2.78 -0.64 -23.91
CA SER A 419 -2.77 -0.58 -25.39
C SER A 419 -4.12 -0.53 -26.08
N LEU A 420 -5.23 -0.69 -25.36
CA LEU A 420 -6.58 -0.77 -25.95
C LEU A 420 -7.58 0.09 -25.16
N GLU A 421 -8.25 1.01 -25.86
CA GLU A 421 -9.30 1.90 -25.33
C GLU A 421 -10.70 1.42 -25.72
N THR A 422 -11.00 0.14 -25.45
CA THR A 422 -12.31 -0.44 -25.82
C THR A 422 -13.25 -0.53 -24.61
N PRO A 423 -14.58 -0.41 -24.79
CA PRO A 423 -15.54 -0.50 -23.69
C PRO A 423 -15.41 -1.77 -22.85
N LEU A 424 -15.08 -2.90 -23.49
CA LEU A 424 -14.85 -4.16 -22.79
C LEU A 424 -13.66 -4.07 -21.83
N ILE A 425 -12.52 -3.57 -22.30
CA ILE A 425 -11.33 -3.41 -21.46
C ILE A 425 -11.62 -2.43 -20.33
N HIS A 426 -12.21 -1.27 -20.62
CA HIS A 426 -12.61 -0.30 -19.59
C HIS A 426 -13.56 -0.91 -18.54
N THR A 427 -14.46 -1.80 -18.93
CA THR A 427 -15.35 -2.50 -17.99
C THR A 427 -14.57 -3.48 -17.12
N LEU A 428 -13.70 -4.29 -17.71
CA LEU A 428 -12.90 -5.29 -17.00
C LEU A 428 -11.87 -4.66 -16.06
N THR A 429 -11.33 -3.49 -16.42
CA THR A 429 -10.25 -2.83 -15.68
C THR A 429 -10.71 -1.63 -14.85
N GLY A 430 -12.01 -1.30 -14.91
CA GLY A 430 -12.61 -0.19 -14.16
C GLY A 430 -12.45 -0.34 -12.65
N ILE A 431 -12.42 -1.57 -12.13
CA ILE A 431 -12.11 -1.83 -10.71
C ILE A 431 -10.68 -1.42 -10.31
N PHE A 432 -9.79 -1.21 -11.28
CA PHE A 432 -8.44 -0.65 -11.12
C PHE A 432 -8.37 0.81 -11.60
N TYR A 433 -9.51 1.50 -11.72
CA TYR A 433 -9.63 2.85 -12.27
C TYR A 433 -9.09 2.96 -13.71
N ASN A 434 -9.13 1.85 -14.47
CA ASN A 434 -8.49 1.72 -15.78
C ASN A 434 -7.01 2.12 -15.80
N ASP A 435 -6.34 2.06 -14.64
CA ASP A 435 -4.95 2.46 -14.49
C ASP A 435 -4.03 1.26 -14.74
N HIS A 436 -3.38 1.23 -15.90
CA HIS A 436 -2.42 0.18 -16.24
C HIS A 436 -1.22 0.12 -15.28
N TRP A 437 -0.92 1.19 -14.54
CA TRP A 437 0.14 1.17 -13.52
C TRP A 437 -0.20 0.29 -12.32
N ARG A 438 -1.47 0.26 -11.90
CA ARG A 438 -1.94 -0.67 -10.86
C ARG A 438 -1.80 -2.12 -11.34
N ILE A 439 -2.25 -2.41 -12.56
CA ILE A 439 -2.23 -3.79 -13.07
C ILE A 439 -0.80 -4.27 -13.33
N GLY A 440 0.07 -3.41 -13.87
CA GLY A 440 1.49 -3.72 -14.10
C GLY A 440 2.23 -4.10 -12.81
N ALA A 441 1.81 -3.58 -11.65
CA ALA A 441 2.37 -3.93 -10.34
C ALA A 441 2.11 -5.40 -9.92
N LEU A 442 1.15 -6.09 -10.55
CA LEU A 442 0.79 -7.47 -10.22
C LEU A 442 1.68 -8.52 -10.91
N VAL A 443 2.30 -8.15 -12.05
CA VAL A 443 3.12 -9.04 -12.88
C VAL A 443 4.40 -9.55 -12.17
N PRO A 444 5.15 -8.73 -11.42
CA PRO A 444 6.42 -9.13 -10.79
C PRO A 444 6.36 -10.34 -9.86
N LEU A 445 5.23 -10.61 -9.21
CA LEU A 445 5.11 -11.74 -8.27
C LEU A 445 5.36 -13.09 -8.97
N ALA A 446 4.72 -13.30 -10.12
CA ALA A 446 4.94 -14.51 -10.90
C ALA A 446 6.38 -14.59 -11.44
N GLY A 447 6.95 -13.45 -11.81
CA GLY A 447 8.34 -13.33 -12.24
C GLY A 447 9.34 -13.76 -11.16
N ALA A 448 9.14 -13.33 -9.92
CA ALA A 448 10.00 -13.70 -8.80
C ALA A 448 9.93 -15.21 -8.52
N VAL A 449 8.73 -15.80 -8.47
CA VAL A 449 8.53 -17.25 -8.28
C VAL A 449 9.19 -18.05 -9.40
N ALA A 450 8.97 -17.63 -10.64
CA ALA A 450 9.54 -18.27 -11.82
C ALA A 450 11.07 -18.17 -11.85
N PHE A 451 11.65 -17.01 -11.51
CA PHE A 451 13.09 -16.84 -11.35
C PHE A 451 13.68 -17.82 -10.32
N GLY A 452 12.96 -18.04 -9.21
CA GLY A 452 13.31 -19.04 -8.23
C GLY A 452 13.38 -20.46 -8.81
N GLU A 453 12.34 -20.85 -9.56
CA GLU A 453 12.29 -22.16 -10.24
C GLU A 453 13.43 -22.35 -11.24
N PHE A 454 13.74 -21.32 -12.02
CA PHE A 454 14.89 -21.30 -12.92
C PHE A 454 16.19 -21.51 -12.15
N THR A 455 16.40 -20.76 -11.07
CA THR A 455 17.65 -20.79 -10.30
C THR A 455 17.92 -22.18 -9.71
N ASP A 456 16.92 -22.81 -9.08
CA ASP A 456 17.07 -24.17 -8.55
C ASP A 456 17.34 -25.18 -9.65
N THR A 457 16.59 -25.10 -10.76
CA THR A 457 16.75 -26.03 -11.89
C THR A 457 18.13 -25.89 -12.56
N ALA A 458 18.58 -24.66 -12.80
CA ALA A 458 19.86 -24.34 -13.40
C ALA A 458 21.01 -24.77 -12.49
N ALA A 459 20.96 -24.46 -11.20
CA ALA A 459 22.00 -24.84 -10.23
C ALA A 459 22.14 -26.36 -10.14
N ARG A 460 21.03 -27.11 -10.09
CA ARG A 460 21.06 -28.59 -10.11
C ARG A 460 21.59 -29.12 -11.44
N TRP A 461 21.25 -28.50 -12.57
CA TRP A 461 21.76 -28.90 -13.87
C TRP A 461 23.28 -28.70 -13.99
N ILE A 462 23.78 -27.54 -13.55
CA ILE A 462 25.22 -27.25 -13.46
C ILE A 462 25.91 -28.26 -12.55
N ALA A 463 25.37 -28.49 -11.35
CA ALA A 463 25.94 -29.43 -10.39
C ALA A 463 26.01 -30.87 -10.96
N ARG A 464 24.99 -31.33 -11.68
CA ARG A 464 25.01 -32.64 -12.34
C ARG A 464 26.07 -32.72 -13.44
N LYS A 465 26.20 -31.68 -14.29
CA LYS A 465 27.20 -31.65 -15.37
C LYS A 465 28.63 -31.56 -14.82
N ALA A 466 28.85 -30.77 -13.77
CA ALA A 466 30.13 -30.64 -13.10
C ALA A 466 30.51 -31.88 -12.30
N GLY A 467 29.55 -32.52 -11.63
CA GLY A 467 29.78 -33.75 -10.84
C GLY A 467 30.28 -34.91 -11.68
N GLY A 468 29.86 -35.01 -12.95
CA GLY A 468 30.42 -35.98 -13.90
C GLY A 468 31.89 -35.73 -14.26
N ARG A 469 32.42 -34.53 -14.02
CA ARG A 469 33.82 -34.15 -14.24
C ARG A 469 34.64 -34.02 -12.95
N LEU A 470 33.97 -33.82 -11.81
CA LEU A 470 34.55 -33.60 -10.50
C LEU A 470 33.93 -34.58 -9.47
N PRO A 471 34.22 -35.89 -9.59
CA PRO A 471 33.55 -36.92 -8.80
C PRO A 471 33.83 -36.82 -7.29
N ASN A 472 34.95 -36.19 -6.90
CA ASN A 472 35.36 -36.05 -5.50
C ASN A 472 34.70 -34.87 -4.77
N VAL A 473 33.89 -34.04 -5.46
CA VAL A 473 33.24 -32.87 -4.88
C VAL A 473 31.77 -33.19 -4.59
N SER A 474 31.30 -32.84 -3.39
CA SER A 474 29.90 -33.11 -3.04
C SER A 474 28.92 -32.33 -3.94
N PRO A 475 27.77 -32.92 -4.32
CA PRO A 475 26.74 -32.24 -5.12
C PRO A 475 26.23 -30.94 -4.48
N THR A 476 26.22 -30.87 -3.14
CA THR A 476 25.87 -29.67 -2.38
C THR A 476 26.87 -28.53 -2.60
N THR A 477 28.16 -28.84 -2.60
CA THR A 477 29.22 -27.85 -2.88
C THR A 477 29.14 -27.36 -4.32
N LEU A 478 28.95 -28.27 -5.29
CA LEU A 478 28.77 -27.90 -6.70
C LEU A 478 27.54 -27.03 -6.93
N THR A 479 26.44 -27.32 -6.23
CA THR A 479 25.22 -26.50 -6.27
C THR A 479 25.49 -25.11 -5.69
N ALA A 480 26.18 -25.02 -4.54
CA ALA A 480 26.53 -23.75 -3.93
C ALA A 480 27.42 -22.89 -4.83
N VAL A 481 28.44 -23.48 -5.46
CA VAL A 481 29.29 -22.80 -6.45
C VAL A 481 28.47 -22.32 -7.65
N GLY A 482 27.59 -23.16 -8.19
CA GLY A 482 26.69 -22.78 -9.28
C GLY A 482 25.79 -21.60 -8.93
N VAL A 483 25.25 -21.57 -7.71
CA VAL A 483 24.45 -20.44 -7.20
C VAL A 483 25.30 -19.18 -7.08
N VAL A 484 26.49 -19.25 -6.49
CA VAL A 484 27.39 -18.09 -6.37
C VAL A 484 27.72 -17.54 -7.75
N LEU A 485 28.03 -18.39 -8.72
CA LEU A 485 28.29 -17.97 -10.11
C LEU A 485 27.06 -17.29 -10.73
N LEU A 486 25.86 -17.87 -10.58
CA LEU A 486 24.62 -17.24 -11.06
C LEU A 486 24.37 -15.88 -10.41
N VAL A 487 24.57 -15.77 -9.10
CA VAL A 487 24.41 -14.50 -8.36
C VAL A 487 25.43 -13.46 -8.82
N VAL A 488 26.70 -13.83 -9.02
CA VAL A 488 27.74 -12.92 -9.50
C VAL A 488 27.46 -12.45 -10.93
N VAL A 489 27.07 -13.37 -11.82
CA VAL A 489 26.77 -13.04 -13.23
C VAL A 489 25.51 -12.19 -13.34
N ILE A 490 24.40 -12.64 -12.76
CA ILE A 490 23.12 -11.90 -12.81
C ILE A 490 23.25 -10.58 -12.05
N GLY A 491 23.88 -10.59 -10.88
CA GLY A 491 24.15 -9.40 -10.07
C GLY A 491 25.02 -8.38 -10.79
N GLY A 492 26.11 -8.80 -11.43
CA GLY A 492 26.99 -7.94 -12.20
C GLY A 492 26.30 -7.35 -13.44
N LEU A 493 25.63 -8.19 -14.23
CA LEU A 493 24.93 -7.76 -15.46
C LEU A 493 23.74 -6.85 -15.17
N SER A 494 23.02 -7.11 -14.07
CA SER A 494 21.95 -6.22 -13.57
C SER A 494 22.46 -4.98 -12.83
N ARG A 495 23.79 -4.78 -12.74
CA ARG A 495 24.44 -3.67 -12.02
C ARG A 495 23.97 -3.56 -10.56
N GLY A 496 23.94 -4.69 -9.88
CA GLY A 496 23.48 -4.82 -8.50
C GLY A 496 21.97 -4.95 -8.37
N GLY A 497 21.33 -5.83 -9.14
CA GLY A 497 19.89 -6.12 -9.01
C GLY A 497 18.99 -4.97 -9.43
N TYR A 498 19.42 -4.15 -10.41
CA TYR A 498 18.71 -2.96 -10.89
C TYR A 498 18.53 -1.83 -9.85
N ILE A 499 19.27 -1.83 -8.73
CA ILE A 499 19.20 -0.78 -7.70
C ILE A 499 19.30 0.63 -8.32
N GLY A 500 20.27 0.87 -9.21
CA GLY A 500 20.46 2.20 -9.82
C GLY A 500 19.27 2.65 -10.67
N ARG A 501 18.70 1.74 -11.46
CA ARG A 501 17.50 2.00 -12.28
C ARG A 501 16.30 2.31 -11.39
N ASN A 502 16.05 1.48 -10.38
CA ASN A 502 14.90 1.62 -9.49
C ASN A 502 15.05 2.87 -8.60
N THR A 503 16.28 3.21 -8.21
CA THR A 503 16.63 4.48 -7.54
C THR A 503 16.23 5.67 -8.42
N ALA A 504 16.65 5.67 -9.70
CA ALA A 504 16.31 6.74 -10.63
C ALA A 504 14.79 6.86 -10.85
N ARG A 505 14.06 5.74 -10.86
CA ARG A 505 12.59 5.75 -10.95
C ARG A 505 11.95 6.40 -9.73
N LEU A 506 12.34 6.00 -8.52
CA LEU A 506 11.83 6.65 -7.31
C LEU A 506 12.14 8.15 -7.28
N GLN A 507 13.33 8.56 -7.72
CA GLN A 507 13.77 9.97 -7.67
C GLN A 507 12.87 10.93 -8.46
N ILE A 508 12.04 10.45 -9.39
CA ILE A 508 11.17 11.29 -10.22
C ILE A 508 10.30 12.23 -9.37
N ASN A 509 9.70 11.72 -8.28
CA ASN A 509 8.84 12.50 -7.38
C ASN A 509 9.38 12.57 -5.93
N TYR A 510 10.63 12.17 -5.70
CA TYR A 510 11.34 12.35 -4.43
C TYR A 510 12.46 13.39 -4.61
N SER A 511 12.03 14.62 -4.87
CA SER A 511 12.87 15.79 -5.13
C SER A 511 12.43 16.98 -4.26
N GLY A 512 13.25 18.03 -4.19
CA GLY A 512 12.96 19.25 -3.43
C GLY A 512 11.95 20.20 -4.12
N GLY A 513 10.96 19.64 -4.81
CA GLY A 513 10.04 20.31 -5.74
C GLY A 513 9.57 19.32 -6.82
N PRO A 514 8.54 19.63 -7.62
CA PRO A 514 8.10 21.00 -7.92
C PRO A 514 6.97 21.53 -7.03
N THR A 515 6.30 20.73 -6.19
CA THR A 515 5.17 21.22 -5.38
C THR A 515 5.60 21.80 -4.05
N VAL A 516 6.49 21.13 -3.32
CA VAL A 516 6.94 21.56 -1.98
C VAL A 516 8.46 21.72 -1.95
N SER A 517 8.89 22.94 -2.17
CA SER A 517 10.28 23.40 -2.02
C SER A 517 10.66 23.70 -0.56
N ASN A 518 11.96 23.97 -0.32
CA ASN A 518 12.40 24.50 0.99
C ASN A 518 11.78 25.88 1.28
N ASP A 519 11.61 26.70 0.25
CA ASP A 519 11.04 28.04 0.36
C ASP A 519 9.55 27.99 0.73
N GLU A 520 8.79 27.07 0.13
CA GLU A 520 7.38 26.86 0.51
C GLU A 520 7.25 26.31 1.93
N ARG A 521 8.15 25.39 2.36
CA ARG A 521 8.20 24.95 3.75
C ARG A 521 8.46 26.09 4.74
N ALA A 522 9.36 27.02 4.42
CA ALA A 522 9.61 28.18 5.28
C ALA A 522 8.38 29.09 5.40
N ALA A 523 7.57 29.17 4.35
CA ALA A 523 6.31 29.92 4.38
C ALA A 523 5.22 29.19 5.19
N PHE A 524 5.16 27.86 5.16
CA PHE A 524 4.27 27.07 6.02
C PHE A 524 4.63 27.23 7.51
N ASP A 525 5.92 27.16 7.84
CA ASP A 525 6.42 27.40 9.20
C ASP A 525 6.10 28.84 9.68
N TRP A 526 6.28 29.84 8.80
CA TRP A 526 5.86 31.20 9.10
C TRP A 526 4.35 31.26 9.38
N LEU A 527 3.51 30.66 8.52
CA LEU A 527 2.06 30.62 8.74
C LEU A 527 1.71 29.96 10.08
N ALA A 528 2.33 28.83 10.43
CA ALA A 528 2.08 28.11 11.68
C ALA A 528 2.30 28.97 12.94
N GLY A 529 3.24 29.93 12.89
CA GLY A 529 3.45 30.91 13.97
C GLY A 529 2.51 32.12 13.95
N HIS A 530 1.73 32.32 12.89
CA HIS A 530 0.93 33.52 12.68
C HIS A 530 -0.58 33.27 12.54
N VAL A 531 -1.04 32.07 12.14
CA VAL A 531 -2.47 31.74 12.15
C VAL A 531 -2.98 31.47 13.56
N GLY A 532 -4.15 32.02 13.88
CA GLY A 532 -4.85 31.76 15.13
C GLY A 532 -5.52 30.37 15.16
N PRO A 533 -5.83 29.82 16.35
CA PRO A 533 -6.57 28.57 16.45
C PRO A 533 -7.91 28.61 15.69
N GLY A 534 -8.11 27.64 14.80
CA GLY A 534 -9.32 27.54 13.98
C GLY A 534 -9.37 28.47 12.76
N GLU A 535 -8.33 29.28 12.52
CA GLU A 535 -8.17 30.00 11.25
C GLU A 535 -7.77 29.04 10.13
N ARG A 536 -8.21 29.38 8.92
CA ARG A 536 -7.79 28.71 7.69
C ARG A 536 -7.00 29.67 6.80
N VAL A 537 -6.21 29.12 5.89
CA VAL A 537 -5.46 29.86 4.89
C VAL A 537 -6.05 29.57 3.53
N MET A 538 -6.48 30.62 2.83
CA MET A 538 -6.89 30.46 1.45
C MET A 538 -5.67 30.13 0.59
N ASN A 539 -5.82 29.14 -0.27
CA ASN A 539 -4.73 28.58 -1.05
C ASN A 539 -5.26 28.01 -2.37
N GLY A 540 -4.36 27.52 -3.22
CA GLY A 540 -4.72 26.94 -4.52
C GLY A 540 -4.51 25.43 -4.58
N LYS A 541 -5.36 24.76 -5.36
CA LYS A 541 -5.21 23.32 -5.67
C LYS A 541 -4.06 22.97 -6.62
N ALA A 542 -3.28 23.95 -7.07
CA ALA A 542 -2.27 23.76 -8.12
C ALA A 542 -0.84 23.62 -7.57
N ASP A 543 -0.55 24.27 -6.45
CA ASP A 543 0.77 24.34 -5.82
C ASP A 543 0.84 23.50 -4.54
N GLY A 544 2.01 23.42 -3.90
CA GLY A 544 2.18 22.57 -2.73
C GLY A 544 1.46 23.01 -1.46
N SER A 545 0.72 24.11 -1.47
CA SER A 545 0.00 24.62 -0.30
C SER A 545 -0.95 23.61 0.34
N VAL A 546 -1.48 22.65 -0.43
CA VAL A 546 -2.30 21.53 0.07
C VAL A 546 -1.58 20.66 1.13
N TRP A 547 -0.25 20.78 1.25
CA TRP A 547 0.58 20.09 2.26
C TRP A 547 0.68 20.81 3.60
N MET A 548 0.30 22.09 3.69
CA MET A 548 0.59 22.93 4.87
C MET A 548 -0.01 22.35 6.15
N TYR A 549 -1.13 21.62 6.05
CA TYR A 549 -1.71 20.92 7.20
C TYR A 549 -0.85 19.74 7.62
N ALA A 550 -0.58 18.79 6.71
CA ALA A 550 0.22 17.62 7.00
C ALA A 550 1.60 17.95 7.57
N LEU A 551 2.27 18.99 7.04
CA LEU A 551 3.62 19.35 7.44
C LEU A 551 3.67 20.22 8.70
N ASP A 552 2.83 21.25 8.79
CA ASP A 552 2.98 22.32 9.79
C ASP A 552 1.69 22.62 10.58
N GLY A 553 0.57 21.98 10.24
CA GLY A 553 -0.69 22.04 11.00
C GLY A 553 -1.58 23.23 10.65
N VAL A 554 -1.19 23.97 9.62
CA VAL A 554 -1.97 25.08 9.09
C VAL A 554 -3.13 24.51 8.29
N GLN A 555 -4.37 24.92 8.55
CA GLN A 555 -5.52 24.39 7.81
C GLN A 555 -5.69 25.12 6.48
N PRO A 556 -5.59 24.43 5.32
CA PRO A 556 -5.90 25.03 4.03
C PRO A 556 -7.42 25.14 3.82
N VAL A 557 -7.82 25.97 2.85
CA VAL A 557 -9.18 25.96 2.30
C VAL A 557 -9.31 24.88 1.23
N GLU A 558 -8.33 24.77 0.34
CA GLU A 558 -8.21 23.73 -0.69
C GLU A 558 -7.29 22.60 -0.16
N TRP A 559 -7.87 21.46 0.20
CA TRP A 559 -7.14 20.37 0.89
C TRP A 559 -6.40 19.40 -0.04
N THR A 560 -6.72 19.38 -1.34
CA THR A 560 -6.19 18.41 -2.29
C THR A 560 -5.98 19.05 -3.66
N PHE A 561 -5.20 18.39 -4.53
CA PHE A 561 -5.03 18.87 -5.91
C PHE A 561 -6.26 18.65 -6.81
N TYR A 562 -7.24 17.82 -6.40
CA TYR A 562 -8.53 17.74 -7.08
C TYR A 562 -9.30 19.08 -6.97
N GLY A 563 -9.15 19.70 -5.80
CA GLY A 563 -9.82 20.92 -5.38
C GLY A 563 -11.30 20.75 -5.12
N ALA A 564 -11.92 21.83 -4.66
CA ALA A 564 -13.34 21.86 -4.37
C ALA A 564 -14.22 22.13 -5.61
N GLU A 565 -15.47 21.69 -5.56
CA GLU A 565 -16.48 22.00 -6.59
C GLU A 565 -16.88 23.49 -6.53
N MET A 566 -17.28 24.05 -7.67
CA MET A 566 -17.50 25.50 -7.83
C MET A 566 -18.63 26.06 -6.96
N ASP A 567 -19.61 25.22 -6.63
CA ASP A 567 -20.75 25.55 -5.77
C ASP A 567 -20.43 25.50 -4.27
N THR A 568 -19.22 25.09 -3.90
CA THR A 568 -18.74 25.13 -2.52
C THR A 568 -18.08 26.48 -2.19
N PRO A 569 -18.02 26.89 -0.91
CA PRO A 569 -17.27 28.07 -0.49
C PRO A 569 -15.81 28.11 -0.99
N ALA A 570 -15.11 26.98 -0.92
CA ALA A 570 -13.73 26.87 -1.37
C ALA A 570 -13.60 27.07 -2.89
N GLY A 571 -14.45 26.40 -3.67
CA GLY A 571 -14.45 26.53 -5.13
C GLY A 571 -14.82 27.92 -5.61
N TYR A 572 -15.81 28.56 -4.96
CA TYR A 572 -16.20 29.94 -5.24
C TYR A 572 -15.02 30.91 -5.01
N LEU A 573 -14.35 30.80 -3.86
CA LEU A 573 -13.19 31.63 -3.53
C LEU A 573 -12.01 31.38 -4.49
N SER A 574 -11.79 30.14 -4.92
CA SER A 574 -10.75 29.80 -5.90
C SER A 574 -10.92 30.53 -7.26
N VAL A 575 -12.12 31.01 -7.58
CA VAL A 575 -12.41 31.74 -8.81
C VAL A 575 -12.56 33.24 -8.59
N TYR A 576 -13.17 33.69 -7.49
CA TYR A 576 -13.59 35.08 -7.31
C TYR A 576 -12.84 35.86 -6.21
N LEU A 577 -11.82 35.29 -5.58
CA LEU A 577 -11.12 35.95 -4.47
C LEU A 577 -10.49 37.30 -4.86
N ASP A 578 -9.97 37.46 -6.08
CA ASP A 578 -9.40 38.72 -6.56
C ASP A 578 -10.46 39.79 -6.92
N ASP A 579 -11.74 39.42 -6.91
CA ASP A 579 -12.92 40.30 -7.01
C ASP A 579 -13.52 40.65 -5.63
N ILE A 580 -12.72 40.62 -4.54
CA ILE A 580 -13.16 40.75 -3.13
C ILE A 580 -14.05 41.97 -2.84
N ASP A 581 -13.82 43.10 -3.51
CA ASP A 581 -14.61 44.32 -3.31
C ASP A 581 -15.78 44.47 -4.30
N ARG A 582 -15.84 43.61 -5.32
CA ARG A 582 -16.92 43.57 -6.31
C ARG A 582 -18.08 42.68 -5.85
N PHE A 583 -17.78 41.57 -5.19
CA PHE A 583 -18.77 40.59 -4.73
C PHE A 583 -18.77 40.48 -3.20
N PRO A 584 -19.80 41.02 -2.52
CA PRO A 584 -19.90 40.95 -1.06
C PRO A 584 -19.81 39.52 -0.49
N HIS A 585 -20.28 38.54 -1.27
CA HIS A 585 -20.25 37.13 -0.91
C HIS A 585 -18.83 36.59 -0.68
N VAL A 586 -17.80 37.14 -1.35
CA VAL A 586 -16.40 36.75 -1.11
C VAL A 586 -16.00 37.02 0.35
N ARG A 587 -16.34 38.21 0.88
CA ARG A 587 -16.02 38.57 2.28
C ARG A 587 -16.83 37.77 3.29
N GLU A 588 -18.08 37.44 2.97
CA GLU A 588 -18.92 36.53 3.77
C GLU A 588 -18.24 35.16 3.90
N LEU A 589 -17.88 34.53 2.78
CA LEU A 589 -17.23 33.22 2.78
C LEU A 589 -15.86 33.22 3.48
N LEU A 590 -15.06 34.28 3.30
CA LEU A 590 -13.80 34.45 4.04
C LEU A 590 -14.03 34.52 5.56
N THR A 591 -15.11 35.16 6.00
CA THR A 591 -15.48 35.24 7.42
C THR A 591 -15.93 33.88 7.95
N ASP A 592 -16.82 33.20 7.21
CA ASP A 592 -17.37 31.89 7.58
C ASP A 592 -16.28 30.81 7.68
N LEU A 593 -15.34 30.83 6.72
CA LEU A 593 -14.19 29.94 6.70
C LEU A 593 -13.04 30.39 7.61
N LYS A 594 -13.18 31.54 8.26
CA LYS A 594 -12.18 32.13 9.17
C LYS A 594 -10.82 32.32 8.51
N VAL A 595 -10.83 32.91 7.33
CA VAL A 595 -9.64 33.15 6.51
C VAL A 595 -9.09 34.55 6.73
N ARG A 596 -7.85 34.64 7.21
CA ARG A 596 -7.09 35.90 7.30
C ARG A 596 -5.98 36.02 6.26
N TYR A 597 -5.38 34.89 5.88
CA TYR A 597 -4.23 34.86 4.98
C TYR A 597 -4.52 34.13 3.68
N VAL A 598 -3.83 34.53 2.62
CA VAL A 598 -3.78 33.83 1.34
C VAL A 598 -2.34 33.38 1.08
N PHE A 599 -2.16 32.11 0.75
CA PHE A 599 -0.88 31.55 0.31
C PHE A 599 -0.86 31.36 -1.19
N VAL A 600 0.22 31.80 -1.84
CA VAL A 600 0.48 31.53 -3.26
C VAL A 600 1.87 30.93 -3.43
N GLY A 601 1.93 29.68 -3.89
CA GLY A 601 3.16 28.97 -4.22
C GLY A 601 3.54 29.12 -5.69
N LYS A 602 4.84 29.15 -5.96
CA LYS A 602 5.36 29.08 -7.33
C LYS A 602 5.38 27.67 -7.89
N GLY A 603 5.46 26.67 -7.01
CA GLY A 603 5.45 25.27 -7.38
C GLY A 603 4.15 24.85 -8.07
N LYS A 604 4.21 23.84 -8.94
CA LYS A 604 3.00 23.26 -9.56
C LYS A 604 3.09 21.74 -9.55
N VAL A 605 1.95 21.09 -9.30
CA VAL A 605 1.85 19.62 -9.26
C VAL A 605 2.10 18.99 -10.62
N THR A 606 1.68 19.65 -11.69
CA THR A 606 2.06 19.30 -13.06
C THR A 606 2.31 20.57 -13.86
N SER A 607 3.08 20.47 -14.95
CA SER A 607 3.41 21.61 -15.80
C SER A 607 2.18 22.24 -16.49
N GLY A 608 1.07 21.52 -16.61
CA GLY A 608 -0.19 22.00 -17.21
C GLY A 608 -1.21 22.51 -16.19
N THR A 609 -0.94 22.41 -14.89
CA THR A 609 -1.90 22.85 -13.86
C THR A 609 -1.80 24.35 -13.64
N ASN A 610 -2.91 25.07 -13.86
CA ASN A 610 -3.00 26.50 -13.60
C ASN A 610 -3.50 26.79 -12.18
N SER A 611 -3.06 27.92 -11.61
CA SER A 611 -3.67 28.47 -10.39
C SER A 611 -5.13 28.82 -10.63
N GLY A 612 -5.93 28.81 -9.57
CA GLY A 612 -7.29 29.36 -9.61
C GLY A 612 -7.27 30.83 -10.01
N PRO A 613 -8.23 31.30 -10.85
CA PRO A 613 -8.30 32.70 -11.27
C PRO A 613 -8.29 33.68 -10.10
N GLY A 614 -9.01 33.38 -9.03
CA GLY A 614 -9.12 34.24 -7.84
C GLY A 614 -7.82 34.39 -7.05
N LEU A 615 -6.81 33.58 -7.34
CA LEU A 615 -5.47 33.68 -6.73
C LEU A 615 -4.49 34.43 -7.63
N MET A 616 -4.94 34.88 -8.81
CA MET A 616 -4.15 35.70 -9.70
C MET A 616 -4.29 37.18 -9.29
N HIS A 617 -3.32 38.01 -9.67
CA HIS A 617 -3.37 39.47 -9.52
C HIS A 617 -3.49 40.03 -8.09
N LEU A 618 -3.35 39.20 -7.04
CA LEU A 618 -3.39 39.64 -5.63
C LEU A 618 -2.35 40.72 -5.27
N ASP A 619 -1.30 40.86 -6.06
CA ASP A 619 -0.30 41.93 -5.93
C ASP A 619 -0.78 43.30 -6.45
N THR A 620 -1.82 43.31 -7.28
CA THR A 620 -2.44 44.51 -7.85
C THR A 620 -3.85 44.78 -7.34
N THR A 621 -4.54 43.77 -6.80
CA THR A 621 -5.87 43.91 -6.21
C THR A 621 -5.78 44.63 -4.85
N PRO A 622 -6.53 45.73 -4.63
CA PRO A 622 -6.63 46.38 -3.32
C PRO A 622 -7.12 45.41 -2.23
N GLY A 623 -6.68 45.62 -0.99
CA GLY A 623 -7.11 44.78 0.15
C GLY A 623 -6.24 43.56 0.43
N PHE A 624 -5.17 43.31 -0.35
CA PHE A 624 -4.19 42.26 -0.08
C PHE A 624 -2.82 42.86 0.24
N LYS A 625 -2.30 42.60 1.45
CA LYS A 625 -1.00 43.09 1.90
C LYS A 625 0.00 41.95 1.98
N VAL A 626 1.13 42.06 1.29
CA VAL A 626 2.23 41.09 1.42
C VAL A 626 2.80 41.15 2.84
N VAL A 627 2.75 40.03 3.55
CA VAL A 627 3.28 39.87 4.92
C VAL A 627 4.46 38.91 5.00
N PHE A 628 4.59 38.02 4.02
CA PHE A 628 5.76 37.18 3.82
C PHE A 628 6.04 36.98 2.33
N ARG A 629 7.30 37.02 1.93
CA ARG A 629 7.71 36.71 0.56
C ARG A 629 9.12 36.13 0.53
N ASN A 630 9.29 35.05 -0.20
CA ASN A 630 10.59 34.49 -0.54
C ASN A 630 10.58 34.04 -2.02
N PRO A 631 11.67 33.45 -2.54
CA PRO A 631 11.72 33.03 -3.94
C PRO A 631 10.67 31.97 -4.34
N GLY A 632 10.14 31.17 -3.41
CA GLY A 632 9.20 30.07 -3.70
C GLY A 632 7.73 30.34 -3.36
N ALA A 633 7.43 31.28 -2.46
CA ALA A 633 6.08 31.54 -1.98
C ALA A 633 5.86 33.02 -1.59
N THR A 634 4.61 33.45 -1.65
CA THR A 634 4.14 34.74 -1.11
C THR A 634 2.91 34.50 -0.24
N VAL A 635 2.85 35.16 0.92
CA VAL A 635 1.68 35.17 1.80
C VAL A 635 1.15 36.60 1.88
N TYR A 636 -0.16 36.72 1.67
CA TYR A 636 -0.91 37.97 1.77
C TYR A 636 -1.80 37.93 3.01
N GLU A 637 -1.89 39.04 3.72
CA GLU A 637 -2.94 39.30 4.72
C GLU A 637 -4.09 40.06 4.05
N ILE A 638 -5.32 39.65 4.33
CA ILE A 638 -6.52 40.26 3.77
C ILE A 638 -6.98 41.40 4.69
N GLU A 639 -7.06 42.61 4.17
CA GLU A 639 -7.54 43.79 4.90
C GLU A 639 -9.00 43.61 5.34
N GLY A 640 -9.27 43.92 6.61
CA GLY A 640 -10.59 43.75 7.22
C GLY A 640 -10.86 42.35 7.78
N GLN A 641 -9.90 41.41 7.65
CA GLN A 641 -10.00 40.06 8.22
C GLN A 641 -9.13 39.85 9.47
N GLN A 642 -8.62 40.93 10.10
CA GLN A 642 -7.84 40.88 11.34
C GLN A 642 -8.75 40.63 12.57
N GLY A 643 -9.38 39.46 12.66
CA GLY A 643 -10.29 39.13 13.76
C GLY A 643 -11.38 38.10 13.44
N VAL A 644 -11.27 37.38 12.31
CA VAL A 644 -12.29 36.44 11.81
C VAL A 644 -12.72 35.37 12.80
N VAL A 645 -11.85 34.92 13.71
CA VAL A 645 -12.22 33.96 14.76
C VAL A 645 -13.13 34.57 15.82
N ALA A 646 -12.93 35.84 16.18
CA ALA A 646 -13.77 36.56 17.12
C ALA A 646 -15.10 37.00 16.47
N ALA A 647 -15.09 37.30 15.17
CA ALA A 647 -16.27 37.69 14.40
C ALA A 647 -17.21 36.50 14.08
N GLY A 648 -16.67 35.28 13.94
CA GLY A 648 -17.44 34.06 13.66
C GLY A 648 -18.04 33.36 14.90
N ALA A 649 -17.85 33.90 16.10
CA ALA A 649 -18.60 33.47 17.28
C ALA A 649 -19.94 34.21 17.29
N ALA A 650 -21.05 33.49 17.04
CA ALA A 650 -22.37 34.06 17.22
C ALA A 650 -22.46 34.72 18.61
N PRO A 651 -23.02 35.94 18.73
CA PRO A 651 -23.20 36.58 20.03
C PRO A 651 -24.26 35.79 20.82
N GLY A 652 -23.83 34.79 21.59
CA GLY A 652 -24.76 33.95 22.36
C GLY A 652 -24.20 32.67 23.01
N SER A 653 -23.02 32.15 22.66
CA SER A 653 -22.43 31.02 23.40
C SER A 653 -21.57 31.51 24.56
N GLY A 654 -22.25 32.04 25.57
CA GLY A 654 -21.65 32.32 26.87
C GLY A 654 -20.96 31.08 27.44
N ALA A 655 -19.76 31.30 27.96
CA ALA A 655 -18.98 30.34 28.72
C ALA A 655 -19.82 29.60 29.75
N GLY A 656 -19.96 28.27 29.57
CA GLY A 656 -20.29 27.36 30.64
C GLY A 656 -19.04 27.14 31.49
N ASN A 657 -18.97 27.86 32.61
CA ASN A 657 -17.97 27.67 33.65
C ASN A 657 -17.97 26.24 34.21
N GLY A 658 -16.81 25.83 34.71
CA GLY A 658 -16.46 24.44 35.00
C GLY A 658 -17.31 23.70 36.03
N GLN A 659 -17.30 22.38 35.87
CA GLN A 659 -16.76 21.40 36.82
C GLN A 659 -16.39 20.11 36.07
#